data_AF-A0A2D9HC41-F1
#
_entry.id   AF-A0A2D9HC41-F1
#
_cell.length_a   1.000
_cell.length_b   1.000
_cell.length_c   1.000
_cell.angle_alpha   90.00
_cell.angle_beta   90.00
_cell.angle_gamma   90.00
#
_symmetry.space_group_name_H-M   'P 1'
#
loop_
_entity.id
_entity.type
_entity.pdbx_description
1 polymer ?
#
loop_
_entity_poly.entity_id
_entity_poly.type
_entity_poly.pdbx_seq_one_letter_code
_entity_poly.pdbx_strand_id
1 'polypeptide(L)'
;MRSIVCIILVLAACLPDPDVSELATCSADVPCEAGRICEAGLCLIPSGVLVSSEQQDTGRCGDGILRRYVLDDEGRSVTLEETDPRYEVCDDGNAVSGDGCDANCTASACGNGITAPNEECDDGNTIQTDDCLSDCKRASCGDGFLQAEIERCDDGASNSDLEPNACRLDCRPASCGDEVVDTGESCDDGVRDNANDSSCRVDCQLNVCGDGFLRTDLQEGDVGYEACDDGNEATDDSCVDDCRLARCGDGYQRLGLAPDDAAFEACDDGDVIDGNDCTNDCTIGRCGDGVVHDQGQGTEQCDDGNPEDRDSCLNSCRTASCGDGIQRGDVEEGTEGFEACDDGNEIETDACLSHCVVALCGDGIRRADVAEGGDGFEACDSERNCNEDCENTCGDGEYDGEFGEECDDGDEDNADSCLNDCVLARCGDGILRQDREPGQDGYEACEAELVGQNEADCSVRCERVPSGVTLGEVGGMGRISGVLGLDEVGGSFTLTNDRVWHLLGRVQVPDGGVLRIERGTEIRGGIDPEAGTSVLVVHPGGRIVADGSEAEPIVFTSLNNFRQPGDWGGLVLLGRARSNCDRNGQGGCPDTIPALEANGLDLPYGGNDNFQNNGILRYVRVEYAGACAEYVGNQCLHHFHPLTLAGAGSATVLDRLQIHRSGADGIRIFGGWVNIRRVLVTQPRKNGVAWSHGWWGHAQFVIVQHMANSADPGAAFSGDSNEHNHNAGPRSYPSIANVTAINGRESVRLATGSSIELVNGIFANWSEEHEYCFRAYDNTFWDNDEPGNVVRNNYFNCHVPCWENRHGDCSAIATQDDGVFSSNRTLDPTVQGQRVSLVRPESRAPDFRPEDFEWGPHTGINPGGFLQPAAYLGALATQIERDWTSGWTNFDRLDGLIAHVGMDGDDEAALLHEQTGRHPLSLSGPTQEVAGLVGTARSFSNGRFGEFGEAFPSLGPSDRTAQFWLKVSDQPNTPKAELFSFGRPGIRGAYFAGLMCRSGQLAFNGGRNETDSVDCVGQSIADGQWHLVTFTYRQLNVNYRLAIYVDDELVVDDTIDPLNEIGGNPGRIGSGRNDINQGFTLQMDEFRYFDRALDLGEIRRSYMLERMDP
;
A
#
# COMPACT_ATOMS: atom_id res chain seq x y z
N MET A 1 45.84 24.02 64.63
CA MET A 1 46.55 25.14 65.28
C MET A 1 47.69 25.58 64.38
N ARG A 2 47.55 26.79 63.81
CA ARG A 2 48.58 27.47 63.00
C ARG A 2 49.63 28.11 63.92
N SER A 3 50.88 28.16 63.47
CA SER A 3 51.86 29.22 63.75
C SER A 3 52.89 29.17 62.61
N ILE A 4 52.75 29.98 61.54
CA ILE A 4 53.15 31.40 61.39
C ILE A 4 54.68 31.54 61.45
N VAL A 5 55.40 31.56 60.30
CA VAL A 5 55.70 32.69 59.36
C VAL A 5 56.87 33.59 59.82
N CYS A 6 57.92 33.69 58.98
CA CYS A 6 58.68 34.89 58.55
C CYS A 6 60.06 34.47 57.97
N ILE A 7 60.72 35.06 56.96
CA ILE A 7 60.51 36.16 56.00
C ILE A 7 61.59 35.96 54.90
N ILE A 8 61.16 36.01 53.63
CA ILE A 8 61.74 36.62 52.41
C ILE A 8 63.25 36.99 52.36
N LEU A 9 64.02 36.47 51.37
CA LEU A 9 64.75 37.21 50.29
C LEU A 9 65.79 36.34 49.51
N VAL A 10 65.48 36.09 48.22
CA VAL A 10 66.30 36.37 47.00
C VAL A 10 67.68 35.68 46.76
N LEU A 11 67.71 34.92 45.65
CA LEU A 11 68.75 34.64 44.63
C LEU A 11 70.07 33.88 44.96
N ALA A 12 70.14 32.68 44.36
CA ALA A 12 71.15 32.17 43.41
C ALA A 12 72.67 32.22 43.69
N ALA A 13 73.24 31.00 43.68
CA ALA A 13 74.47 30.55 43.01
C ALA A 13 75.88 30.67 43.67
N CYS A 14 76.59 29.55 43.51
CA CYS A 14 78.05 29.28 43.59
C CYS A 14 78.71 28.86 44.93
N LEU A 15 79.28 27.63 44.86
CA LEU A 15 80.29 26.90 45.67
C LEU A 15 81.44 27.76 46.25
N PRO A 16 82.32 27.31 47.21
CA PRO A 16 82.77 25.92 47.50
C PRO A 16 83.02 25.53 48.99
N ASP A 17 83.36 24.24 49.17
CA ASP A 17 83.93 23.45 50.31
C ASP A 17 84.68 24.19 51.44
N PRO A 18 84.75 23.67 52.71
CA PRO A 18 85.35 22.34 53.02
C PRO A 18 84.81 21.57 54.25
N ASP A 19 85.02 20.24 54.32
CA ASP A 19 85.82 19.65 55.42
C ASP A 19 86.14 18.15 55.22
N VAL A 20 87.44 17.87 55.35
CA VAL A 20 88.08 16.55 55.34
C VAL A 20 88.42 16.19 56.79
N SER A 21 88.03 15.02 57.29
CA SER A 21 88.89 14.15 58.12
C SER A 21 88.14 12.96 58.72
N GLU A 22 88.50 11.75 58.28
CA GLU A 22 89.12 10.72 59.15
C GLU A 22 89.77 9.65 58.26
N LEU A 23 91.10 9.72 58.14
CA LEU A 23 91.94 8.75 57.45
C LEU A 23 92.30 7.63 58.45
N ALA A 24 91.73 6.44 58.27
CA ALA A 24 92.15 5.26 59.03
C ALA A 24 93.55 4.83 58.57
N THR A 25 94.49 4.73 59.52
CA THR A 25 95.88 4.29 59.29
C THR A 25 96.04 2.80 59.62
N CYS A 26 96.92 2.09 58.92
CA CYS A 26 97.17 0.66 59.11
C CYS A 26 98.64 0.35 59.49
N SER A 27 98.86 -0.66 60.33
CA SER A 27 100.19 -1.14 60.79
C SER A 27 100.17 -2.66 61.01
N ALA A 28 101.32 -3.25 61.37
CA ALA A 28 101.45 -4.71 61.60
C ALA A 28 100.49 -5.28 62.66
N ASP A 29 99.93 -4.42 63.53
CA ASP A 29 99.03 -4.82 64.63
C ASP A 29 97.57 -4.33 64.45
N VAL A 30 97.25 -3.64 63.34
CA VAL A 30 95.90 -3.13 63.05
C VAL A 30 95.54 -3.38 61.57
N PRO A 31 94.73 -4.41 61.25
CA PRO A 31 94.30 -4.70 59.88
C PRO A 31 93.18 -3.76 59.41
N CYS A 32 93.09 -3.54 58.10
CA CYS A 32 91.98 -2.83 57.46
C CYS A 32 90.67 -3.64 57.51
N GLU A 33 89.52 -2.97 57.45
CA GLU A 33 88.20 -3.63 57.26
C GLU A 33 88.15 -4.44 55.94
N ALA A 34 87.25 -5.42 55.89
CA ALA A 34 87.13 -6.37 54.78
C ALA A 34 87.00 -5.67 53.42
N GLY A 35 87.86 -6.06 52.46
CA GLY A 35 87.84 -5.53 51.09
C GLY A 35 88.86 -4.42 50.77
N ARG A 36 89.76 -4.07 51.70
CA ARG A 36 90.84 -3.08 51.49
C ARG A 36 92.24 -3.66 51.74
N ILE A 37 93.24 -3.14 51.03
CA ILE A 37 94.67 -3.48 51.17
C ILE A 37 95.44 -2.32 51.83
N CYS A 38 96.41 -2.64 52.68
CA CYS A 38 97.23 -1.66 53.38
C CYS A 38 98.47 -1.31 52.53
N GLU A 39 98.55 -0.07 52.06
CA GLU A 39 99.69 0.44 51.29
C GLU A 39 100.19 1.76 51.90
N ALA A 40 101.48 1.83 52.23
CA ALA A 40 102.12 3.00 52.85
C ALA A 40 101.44 3.57 54.12
N GLY A 41 100.76 2.71 54.90
CA GLY A 41 100.11 3.09 56.16
C GLY A 41 98.65 3.55 56.02
N LEU A 42 98.03 3.40 54.85
CA LEU A 42 96.61 3.68 54.59
C LEU A 42 95.86 2.48 54.00
N CYS A 43 94.55 2.39 54.25
CA CYS A 43 93.67 1.35 53.71
C CYS A 43 93.02 1.76 52.37
N LEU A 44 93.36 1.08 51.27
CA LEU A 44 92.90 1.35 49.89
C LEU A 44 92.04 0.20 49.30
N ILE A 45 91.12 0.49 48.38
CA ILE A 45 90.29 -0.51 47.67
C ILE A 45 91.06 -1.02 46.43
N PRO A 46 91.07 -2.33 46.10
CA PRO A 46 91.78 -2.83 44.92
C PRO A 46 91.05 -2.42 43.63
N SER A 47 91.65 -1.52 42.84
CA SER A 47 91.26 -1.31 41.44
C SER A 47 91.93 -2.37 40.59
N GLY A 48 91.18 -3.38 40.15
CA GLY A 48 91.69 -4.43 39.29
C GLY A 48 90.72 -4.76 38.17
N VAL A 49 90.95 -4.16 36.99
CA VAL A 49 90.68 -4.83 35.70
C VAL A 49 91.93 -4.66 34.85
N LEU A 50 92.61 -5.78 34.60
CA LEU A 50 93.64 -5.92 33.58
C LEU A 50 92.93 -6.09 32.24
N VAL A 51 93.04 -5.12 31.33
CA VAL A 51 92.67 -5.34 29.93
C VAL A 51 93.91 -5.83 29.18
N SER A 52 93.90 -7.10 28.79
CA SER A 52 94.90 -7.67 27.88
C SER A 52 94.75 -7.07 26.49
N SER A 53 95.87 -6.73 25.86
CA SER A 53 95.98 -6.03 24.58
C SER A 53 95.59 -6.84 23.33
N GLU A 54 94.64 -7.79 23.42
CA GLU A 54 94.24 -8.63 22.28
C GLU A 54 92.77 -9.07 22.34
N GLN A 55 91.82 -8.13 22.40
CA GLN A 55 90.49 -8.36 21.81
C GLN A 55 89.98 -7.06 21.19
N GLN A 56 89.56 -7.14 19.93
CA GLN A 56 88.81 -6.07 19.28
C GLN A 56 87.48 -5.94 20.05
N ASP A 57 87.36 -4.83 20.77
CA ASP A 57 86.18 -4.42 21.51
C ASP A 57 85.01 -4.27 20.52
N THR A 58 84.01 -5.16 20.61
CA THR A 58 82.85 -5.14 19.70
C THR A 58 81.64 -4.39 20.25
N GLY A 59 81.75 -3.80 21.47
CA GLY A 59 80.74 -2.91 22.05
C GLY A 59 79.33 -3.50 22.04
N ARG A 60 79.18 -4.76 22.49
CA ARG A 60 77.88 -5.43 22.56
C ARG A 60 77.48 -5.65 24.01
N CYS A 61 76.24 -5.28 24.30
CA CYS A 61 75.56 -5.66 25.53
C CYS A 61 75.63 -7.17 25.77
N GLY A 62 75.92 -7.57 27.01
CA GLY A 62 75.97 -8.96 27.44
C GLY A 62 77.36 -9.56 27.53
N ASP A 63 78.41 -8.74 27.67
CA ASP A 63 79.79 -9.21 27.84
C ASP A 63 80.30 -9.10 29.30
N GLY A 64 79.45 -8.60 30.19
CA GLY A 64 79.66 -8.52 31.63
C GLY A 64 80.42 -7.27 32.05
N ILE A 65 80.60 -6.30 31.14
CA ILE A 65 81.39 -5.10 31.37
C ILE A 65 80.49 -3.86 31.22
N LEU A 66 79.99 -3.33 32.33
CA LEU A 66 79.20 -2.09 32.34
C LEU A 66 80.00 -0.86 31.86
N ARG A 67 79.75 -0.39 30.64
CA ARG A 67 80.45 0.75 30.04
C ARG A 67 79.79 2.09 30.36
N ARG A 68 80.44 2.88 31.22
CA ARG A 68 80.15 4.32 31.45
C ARG A 68 81.29 5.24 31.00
N TYR A 69 82.42 4.65 30.59
CA TYR A 69 83.63 5.36 30.17
C TYR A 69 84.26 4.62 28.98
N VAL A 70 84.88 5.36 28.06
CA VAL A 70 85.68 4.82 26.94
C VAL A 70 87.08 5.43 26.95
N LEU A 71 88.07 4.72 26.42
CA LEU A 71 89.40 5.30 26.22
C LEU A 71 89.42 6.07 24.90
N ASP A 72 89.89 7.32 24.91
CA ASP A 72 90.21 8.06 23.69
C ASP A 72 91.45 7.48 22.98
N ASP A 73 91.75 7.96 21.77
CA ASP A 73 92.90 7.53 20.97
C ASP A 73 94.26 7.75 21.66
N GLU A 74 94.27 8.48 22.79
CA GLU A 74 95.43 8.79 23.61
C GLU A 74 95.46 7.97 24.91
N GLY A 75 94.52 7.04 25.08
CA GLY A 75 94.43 6.13 26.21
C GLY A 75 93.89 6.77 27.50
N ARG A 76 93.18 7.91 27.40
CA ARG A 76 92.54 8.57 28.55
C ARG A 76 91.07 8.18 28.66
N SER A 77 90.61 7.94 29.88
CA SER A 77 89.20 7.63 30.18
C SER A 77 88.32 8.86 29.98
N VAL A 78 87.44 8.80 28.99
CA VAL A 78 86.38 9.78 28.70
C VAL A 78 85.06 9.23 29.21
N THR A 79 84.30 10.04 29.95
CA THR A 79 82.96 9.65 30.43
C THR A 79 81.98 9.73 29.26
N LEU A 80 81.19 8.68 29.07
CA LEU A 80 80.11 8.67 28.09
C LEU A 80 78.90 9.41 28.66
N GLU A 81 78.25 10.25 27.87
CA GLU A 81 76.93 10.77 28.23
C GLU A 81 75.85 9.69 27.98
N GLU A 82 74.73 9.75 28.69
CA GLU A 82 73.65 8.74 28.60
C GLU A 82 73.09 8.55 27.18
N THR A 83 73.30 9.53 26.29
CA THR A 83 72.88 9.47 24.88
C THR A 83 73.92 8.84 23.94
N ASP A 84 75.11 8.48 24.43
CA ASP A 84 76.12 7.79 23.62
C ASP A 84 75.69 6.32 23.44
N PRO A 85 75.65 5.78 22.20
CA PRO A 85 75.22 4.40 21.94
C PRO A 85 76.12 3.32 22.55
N ARG A 86 77.25 3.70 23.16
CA ARG A 86 78.15 2.82 23.92
C ARG A 86 77.92 2.91 25.44
N TYR A 87 76.98 3.73 25.89
CA TYR A 87 76.59 3.87 27.28
C TYR A 87 75.64 2.74 27.66
N GLU A 88 75.98 1.99 28.70
CA GLU A 88 75.18 0.85 29.17
C GLU A 88 74.60 1.18 30.55
N VAL A 89 73.28 1.03 30.69
CA VAL A 89 72.58 1.25 31.97
C VAL A 89 72.79 0.05 32.90
N CYS A 90 72.82 -1.15 32.31
CA CYS A 90 73.15 -2.43 32.93
C CYS A 90 73.93 -3.31 31.93
N ASP A 91 74.60 -4.36 32.40
CA ASP A 91 75.12 -5.48 31.61
C ASP A 91 75.27 -6.67 32.57
N ASP A 92 74.58 -7.78 32.31
CA ASP A 92 74.54 -8.96 33.17
C ASP A 92 75.37 -10.15 32.61
N GLY A 93 76.18 -9.90 31.58
CA GLY A 93 77.10 -10.89 31.02
C GLY A 93 76.47 -11.88 30.06
N ASN A 94 75.24 -11.62 29.59
CA ASN A 94 74.66 -12.38 28.49
C ASN A 94 73.66 -11.54 27.67
N ALA A 95 73.15 -12.09 26.56
CA ALA A 95 72.24 -11.38 25.64
C ALA A 95 70.81 -11.92 25.70
N VAL A 96 70.44 -12.57 26.81
CA VAL A 96 69.05 -12.92 27.12
C VAL A 96 68.39 -11.65 27.65
N SER A 97 67.14 -11.41 27.27
CA SER A 97 66.39 -10.31 27.87
C SER A 97 65.56 -10.82 29.05
N GLY A 98 65.31 -9.96 30.04
CA GLY A 98 64.46 -10.26 31.18
C GLY A 98 65.13 -10.97 32.37
N ASP A 99 66.45 -11.20 32.36
CA ASP A 99 67.19 -11.82 33.47
C ASP A 99 67.99 -10.82 34.34
N GLY A 100 67.75 -9.53 34.15
CA GLY A 100 68.31 -8.45 34.95
C GLY A 100 68.82 -7.28 34.09
N CYS A 101 69.23 -7.56 32.85
CA CYS A 101 69.51 -6.56 31.84
C CYS A 101 69.07 -7.05 30.46
N ASP A 102 68.31 -6.24 29.74
CA ASP A 102 67.86 -6.63 28.40
C ASP A 102 69.01 -6.57 27.38
N ALA A 103 68.89 -7.31 26.28
CA ALA A 103 69.92 -7.38 25.24
C ALA A 103 70.27 -6.02 24.57
N ASN A 104 69.51 -4.96 24.87
CA ASN A 104 69.74 -3.58 24.46
C ASN A 104 70.37 -2.69 25.57
N CYS A 105 70.81 -3.28 26.68
CA CYS A 105 71.47 -2.62 27.81
C CYS A 105 70.58 -1.66 28.59
N THR A 106 69.27 -1.97 28.63
CA THR A 106 68.30 -1.34 29.52
C THR A 106 67.87 -2.31 30.61
N ALA A 107 67.54 -1.79 31.79
CA ALA A 107 67.10 -2.64 32.89
C ALA A 107 65.75 -3.27 32.55
N SER A 108 65.62 -4.59 32.75
CA SER A 108 64.37 -5.31 32.56
C SER A 108 63.30 -4.74 33.50
N ALA A 109 62.21 -4.22 32.93
CA ALA A 109 61.12 -3.60 33.68
C ALA A 109 59.83 -3.62 32.86
N CYS A 110 58.71 -3.81 33.55
CA CYS A 110 57.39 -3.82 32.94
C CYS A 110 57.08 -2.52 32.18
N GLY A 111 56.57 -2.66 30.96
CA GLY A 111 56.20 -1.57 30.05
C GLY A 111 57.34 -1.12 29.15
N ASN A 112 58.37 -1.95 28.94
CA ASN A 112 59.53 -1.63 28.10
C ASN A 112 59.51 -2.31 26.72
N GLY A 113 58.47 -3.10 26.44
CA GLY A 113 58.21 -3.80 25.19
C GLY A 113 58.88 -5.16 25.09
N ILE A 114 59.40 -5.69 26.21
CA ILE A 114 60.18 -6.93 26.26
C ILE A 114 59.68 -7.81 27.41
N THR A 115 58.97 -8.89 27.07
CA THR A 115 58.41 -9.80 28.08
C THR A 115 59.50 -10.60 28.82
N ALA A 116 59.72 -10.29 30.09
CA ALA A 116 60.63 -11.01 30.97
C ALA A 116 60.03 -12.34 31.50
N PRO A 117 60.83 -13.30 32.01
CA PRO A 117 60.33 -14.58 32.53
C PRO A 117 59.32 -14.48 33.69
N ASN A 118 59.25 -13.33 34.37
CA ASN A 118 58.30 -13.02 35.44
C ASN A 118 57.09 -12.20 34.99
N GLU A 119 56.99 -11.89 33.69
CA GLU A 119 55.92 -11.10 33.07
C GLU A 119 55.04 -12.02 32.20
N GLU A 120 53.73 -11.80 32.19
CA GLU A 120 52.79 -12.59 31.36
C GLU A 120 52.55 -11.94 29.99
N CYS A 121 52.78 -10.63 29.89
CA CYS A 121 52.73 -9.76 28.73
C CYS A 121 53.65 -8.54 28.98
N ASP A 122 54.02 -7.82 27.93
CA ASP A 122 54.59 -6.46 28.00
C ASP A 122 54.35 -5.79 26.63
N ASP A 123 53.58 -4.71 26.61
CA ASP A 123 53.16 -4.00 25.39
C ASP A 123 53.92 -2.67 25.19
N GLY A 124 54.97 -2.42 25.97
CA GLY A 124 55.79 -1.23 25.86
C GLY A 124 55.19 0.03 26.45
N ASN A 125 54.15 -0.11 27.28
CA ASN A 125 53.57 1.03 28.00
C ASN A 125 53.11 0.63 29.42
N THR A 126 52.48 1.55 30.16
CA THR A 126 52.00 1.31 31.54
C THR A 126 50.54 1.71 31.72
N ILE A 127 49.80 1.73 30.60
CA ILE A 127 48.36 1.90 30.56
C ILE A 127 47.76 0.62 31.17
N GLN A 128 46.64 0.77 31.87
CA GLN A 128 45.99 -0.35 32.56
C GLN A 128 44.70 -0.78 31.84
N THR A 129 44.40 -0.19 30.68
CA THR A 129 43.12 -0.31 29.96
C THR A 129 43.29 -0.89 28.55
N ASP A 130 44.45 -1.46 28.28
CA ASP A 130 44.84 -2.19 27.07
C ASP A 130 45.23 -3.63 27.45
N ASP A 131 45.75 -4.38 26.48
CA ASP A 131 45.95 -5.84 26.59
C ASP A 131 46.88 -6.27 27.74
N CYS A 132 47.70 -5.37 28.29
CA CYS A 132 48.64 -5.64 29.37
C CYS A 132 48.58 -4.61 30.49
N LEU A 133 48.36 -5.06 31.73
CA LEU A 133 48.35 -4.19 32.90
C LEU A 133 49.77 -3.68 33.23
N SER A 134 49.86 -2.57 33.96
CA SER A 134 51.13 -1.95 34.37
C SER A 134 51.98 -2.78 35.35
N ASP A 135 51.49 -3.93 35.80
CA ASP A 135 52.23 -4.95 36.55
C ASP A 135 52.56 -6.20 35.69
N CYS A 136 52.39 -6.09 34.37
CA CYS A 136 52.70 -7.09 33.36
C CYS A 136 51.93 -8.41 33.54
N LYS A 137 50.66 -8.26 33.92
CA LYS A 137 49.61 -9.29 33.84
C LYS A 137 48.72 -9.00 32.65
N ARG A 138 48.25 -10.06 31.98
CA ARG A 138 47.25 -9.90 30.93
C ARG A 138 45.99 -9.31 31.54
N ALA A 139 45.47 -8.26 30.91
CA ALA A 139 44.19 -7.71 31.30
C ALA A 139 43.08 -8.76 31.08
N SER A 140 42.13 -8.85 32.00
CA SER A 140 41.05 -9.82 31.94
C SER A 140 39.83 -9.34 32.72
N CYS A 141 38.65 -9.61 32.17
CA CYS A 141 37.38 -9.33 32.82
C CYS A 141 37.34 -9.72 34.32
N GLY A 142 37.03 -8.76 35.17
CA GLY A 142 37.00 -8.86 36.63
C GLY A 142 38.28 -8.41 37.32
N ASP A 143 39.23 -7.79 36.61
CA ASP A 143 40.46 -7.23 37.18
C ASP A 143 40.31 -5.78 37.68
N GLY A 144 39.17 -5.14 37.39
CA GLY A 144 38.83 -3.78 37.82
C GLY A 144 39.31 -2.70 36.87
N PHE A 145 39.81 -3.05 35.69
CA PHE A 145 40.24 -2.12 34.66
C PHE A 145 39.50 -2.32 33.35
N LEU A 146 38.77 -1.30 32.92
CA LEU A 146 37.99 -1.34 31.69
C LEU A 146 38.90 -1.35 30.44
N GLN A 147 38.95 -2.47 29.72
CA GLN A 147 39.63 -2.56 28.42
C GLN A 147 38.82 -1.88 27.32
N ALA A 148 39.34 -0.78 26.78
CA ALA A 148 38.65 -0.01 25.77
C ALA A 148 38.42 -0.85 24.50
N GLU A 149 37.19 -0.84 23.98
CA GLU A 149 36.71 -1.60 22.81
C GLU A 149 36.56 -3.12 22.99
N ILE A 150 37.01 -3.70 24.12
CA ILE A 150 36.84 -5.13 24.44
C ILE A 150 35.78 -5.31 25.53
N GLU A 151 35.91 -4.59 26.64
CA GLU A 151 34.99 -4.65 27.78
C GLU A 151 34.07 -3.43 27.77
N ARG A 152 32.82 -3.61 28.20
CA ARG A 152 31.84 -2.52 28.30
C ARG A 152 31.65 -2.04 29.74
N CYS A 153 32.00 -2.88 30.72
CA CYS A 153 32.13 -2.57 32.14
C CYS A 153 33.16 -3.51 32.77
N ASP A 154 33.69 -3.13 33.94
CA ASP A 154 34.48 -4.02 34.81
C ASP A 154 34.43 -3.46 36.23
N ASP A 155 33.66 -4.11 37.11
CA ASP A 155 33.56 -3.77 38.54
C ASP A 155 34.56 -4.58 39.40
N GLY A 156 35.53 -5.22 38.74
CA GLY A 156 36.54 -6.08 39.33
C GLY A 156 35.96 -7.31 40.01
N ALA A 157 36.41 -7.56 41.24
CA ALA A 157 35.86 -8.62 42.08
C ALA A 157 34.36 -8.46 42.43
N SER A 158 33.74 -7.33 42.03
CA SER A 158 32.31 -7.07 42.23
C SER A 158 31.45 -7.48 41.03
N ASN A 159 32.04 -7.97 39.93
CA ASN A 159 31.26 -8.54 38.83
C ASN A 159 30.41 -9.71 39.35
N SER A 160 29.16 -9.80 38.89
CA SER A 160 28.21 -10.79 39.38
C SER A 160 27.08 -11.04 38.39
N ASP A 161 26.78 -12.32 38.15
CA ASP A 161 25.60 -12.77 37.41
C ASP A 161 24.37 -12.95 38.32
N LEU A 162 24.42 -12.43 39.56
CA LEU A 162 23.36 -12.58 40.56
C LEU A 162 23.01 -11.28 41.29
N GLU A 163 23.88 -10.28 41.25
CA GLU A 163 23.67 -9.02 41.98
C GLU A 163 23.12 -7.96 41.02
N PRO A 164 22.05 -7.24 41.40
CA PRO A 164 21.48 -6.19 40.57
C PRO A 164 22.46 -5.05 40.28
N ASN A 165 22.48 -4.61 39.03
CA ASN A 165 23.32 -3.56 38.44
C ASN A 165 24.83 -3.85 38.45
N ALA A 166 25.25 -5.04 38.83
CA ALA A 166 26.65 -5.44 38.72
C ALA A 166 26.99 -5.73 37.26
N CYS A 167 28.21 -5.40 36.85
CA CYS A 167 28.76 -5.92 35.61
C CYS A 167 28.72 -7.46 35.63
N ARG A 168 28.28 -8.09 34.53
CA ARG A 168 28.23 -9.56 34.43
C ARG A 168 29.63 -10.15 34.38
N LEU A 169 29.77 -11.44 34.69
CA LEU A 169 31.07 -12.12 34.75
C LEU A 169 31.77 -12.20 33.38
N ASP A 170 31.07 -11.88 32.29
CA ASP A 170 31.61 -11.74 30.94
C ASP A 170 31.82 -10.27 30.50
N CYS A 171 31.81 -9.33 31.45
CA CYS A 171 32.08 -7.89 31.28
C CYS A 171 31.09 -7.18 30.35
N ARG A 172 29.86 -7.68 30.35
CA ARG A 172 28.70 -6.99 29.80
C ARG A 172 28.01 -6.19 30.91
N PRO A 173 27.51 -4.98 30.60
CA PRO A 173 26.73 -4.22 31.57
C PRO A 173 25.47 -4.99 31.92
N ALA A 174 25.01 -4.81 33.16
CA ALA A 174 23.68 -5.19 33.60
C ALA A 174 22.64 -4.67 32.58
N SER A 175 21.81 -5.56 32.05
CA SER A 175 20.86 -5.25 31.00
C SER A 175 19.75 -6.29 30.91
N CYS A 176 18.54 -5.79 30.68
CA CYS A 176 17.37 -6.61 30.36
C CYS A 176 17.65 -7.84 29.48
N GLY A 177 17.24 -8.99 29.99
CA GLY A 177 17.41 -10.32 29.42
C GLY A 177 18.60 -11.09 30.00
N ASP A 178 19.23 -10.62 31.08
CA ASP A 178 20.38 -11.30 31.69
C ASP A 178 20.04 -12.15 32.93
N GLU A 179 18.75 -12.43 33.12
CA GLU A 179 18.18 -13.26 34.20
C GLU A 179 18.30 -12.62 35.60
N VAL A 180 18.71 -11.35 35.69
CA VAL A 180 18.84 -10.62 36.94
C VAL A 180 18.06 -9.32 36.86
N VAL A 181 17.05 -9.18 37.70
CA VAL A 181 16.24 -7.96 37.77
C VAL A 181 17.08 -6.78 38.27
N ASP A 182 17.47 -5.90 37.36
CA ASP A 182 18.26 -4.70 37.61
C ASP A 182 17.40 -3.48 37.96
N THR A 183 18.05 -2.36 38.32
CA THR A 183 17.31 -1.15 38.70
C THR A 183 16.63 -0.52 37.49
N GLY A 184 15.30 -0.53 37.50
CA GLY A 184 14.46 -0.04 36.41
C GLY A 184 13.65 -1.16 35.74
N GLU A 185 13.98 -2.41 36.05
CA GLU A 185 13.30 -3.60 35.55
C GLU A 185 12.26 -4.08 36.56
N SER A 186 11.12 -4.51 36.05
CA SER A 186 10.03 -5.09 36.84
C SER A 186 10.11 -6.63 36.86
N CYS A 187 10.82 -7.20 35.88
CA CYS A 187 11.06 -8.63 35.68
C CYS A 187 12.29 -8.82 34.78
N ASP A 188 12.88 -10.02 34.77
CA ASP A 188 13.90 -10.44 33.81
C ASP A 188 13.93 -11.98 33.79
N ASP A 189 13.25 -12.56 32.80
CA ASP A 189 13.17 -14.00 32.59
C ASP A 189 14.31 -14.50 31.66
N GLY A 190 15.19 -13.62 31.18
CA GLY A 190 16.32 -13.93 30.31
C GLY A 190 16.06 -13.71 28.81
N VAL A 191 17.12 -13.64 27.99
CA VAL A 191 17.06 -13.30 26.54
C VAL A 191 16.09 -14.16 25.72
N ARG A 192 15.84 -15.40 26.13
CA ARG A 192 14.97 -16.33 25.39
C ARG A 192 13.53 -16.35 25.87
N ASP A 193 13.32 -15.99 27.13
CA ASP A 193 12.02 -16.12 27.79
C ASP A 193 11.35 -14.75 27.98
N ASN A 194 12.10 -13.64 27.86
CA ASN A 194 11.52 -12.31 27.68
C ASN A 194 10.92 -12.19 26.27
N ALA A 195 9.60 -12.12 26.20
CA ALA A 195 8.84 -11.93 24.98
C ALA A 195 7.63 -11.04 25.22
N ASN A 196 7.22 -10.27 24.22
CA ASN A 196 6.06 -9.37 24.36
C ASN A 196 4.76 -10.13 24.68
N ASP A 197 4.67 -11.41 24.34
CA ASP A 197 3.53 -12.29 24.59
C ASP A 197 3.71 -13.20 25.82
N SER A 198 4.65 -12.86 26.71
CA SER A 198 4.97 -13.61 27.93
C SER A 198 4.85 -12.75 29.19
N SER A 199 5.12 -13.32 30.38
CA SER A 199 5.09 -12.58 31.66
C SER A 199 6.03 -11.39 31.71
N CYS A 200 7.18 -11.48 31.06
CA CYS A 200 8.19 -10.43 31.03
C CYS A 200 8.44 -9.98 29.60
N ARG A 201 8.21 -8.70 29.32
CA ARG A 201 8.39 -8.14 27.98
C ARG A 201 9.87 -7.97 27.65
N VAL A 202 10.16 -7.75 26.37
CA VAL A 202 11.54 -7.52 25.89
C VAL A 202 12.18 -6.24 26.44
N ASP A 203 11.39 -5.36 27.06
CA ASP A 203 11.84 -4.16 27.77
C ASP A 203 11.90 -4.34 29.31
N CYS A 204 11.81 -5.60 29.78
CA CYS A 204 11.89 -5.98 31.19
C CYS A 204 10.84 -5.32 32.08
N GLN A 205 9.68 -5.09 31.49
CA GLN A 205 8.48 -4.69 32.20
C GLN A 205 7.50 -5.87 32.23
N LEU A 206 6.74 -5.95 33.32
CA LEU A 206 5.70 -6.97 33.45
C LEU A 206 4.62 -6.71 32.41
N ASN A 207 4.21 -7.77 31.73
CA ASN A 207 3.03 -7.75 30.90
C ASN A 207 1.78 -7.66 31.80
N VAL A 208 0.96 -6.63 31.57
CA VAL A 208 -0.23 -6.31 32.36
C VAL A 208 -1.36 -5.90 31.44
N CYS A 209 -2.57 -6.38 31.74
CA CYS A 209 -3.78 -5.94 31.08
C CYS A 209 -3.87 -4.42 30.82
N GLY A 210 -4.12 -4.07 29.57
CA GLY A 210 -4.25 -2.70 29.08
C GLY A 210 -2.93 -2.07 28.62
N ASP A 211 -1.86 -2.87 28.45
CA ASP A 211 -0.54 -2.39 28.02
C ASP A 211 -0.28 -2.50 26.50
N GLY A 212 -1.21 -3.14 25.77
CA GLY A 212 -1.21 -3.33 24.33
C GLY A 212 -0.57 -4.64 23.88
N PHE A 213 -0.21 -5.52 24.80
CA PHE A 213 0.50 -6.76 24.52
C PHE A 213 -0.20 -8.00 25.07
N LEU A 214 -0.93 -8.71 24.21
CA LEU A 214 -1.62 -9.93 24.58
C LEU A 214 -0.68 -11.06 25.04
N ARG A 215 -0.89 -11.58 26.25
CA ARG A 215 -0.21 -12.81 26.72
C ARG A 215 -0.70 -14.08 26.02
N THR A 216 0.21 -14.80 25.38
CA THR A 216 -0.09 -16.09 24.71
C THR A 216 0.56 -17.29 25.40
N ASP A 217 1.39 -17.05 26.41
CA ASP A 217 2.07 -18.09 27.18
C ASP A 217 1.17 -18.84 28.17
N LEU A 218 -0.02 -18.30 28.47
CA LEU A 218 -1.04 -18.88 29.35
C LEU A 218 -2.25 -19.39 28.57
N GLN A 219 -2.92 -20.43 29.09
CA GLN A 219 -4.15 -20.97 28.49
C GLN A 219 -5.39 -20.43 29.20
N GLU A 220 -6.53 -20.47 28.51
CA GLU A 220 -7.83 -20.07 29.06
C GLU A 220 -8.13 -20.83 30.36
N GLY A 221 -8.22 -20.09 31.48
CA GLY A 221 -8.44 -20.62 32.84
C GLY A 221 -7.21 -20.61 33.76
N ASP A 222 -6.03 -20.28 33.24
CA ASP A 222 -4.83 -20.04 34.05
C ASP A 222 -4.90 -18.66 34.72
N VAL A 223 -4.28 -18.54 35.91
CA VAL A 223 -4.26 -17.26 36.65
C VAL A 223 -3.38 -16.27 35.90
N GLY A 224 -3.96 -15.14 35.48
CA GLY A 224 -3.28 -14.10 34.69
C GLY A 224 -3.37 -14.30 33.17
N TYR A 225 -4.21 -15.23 32.69
CA TYR A 225 -4.57 -15.35 31.28
C TYR A 225 -5.34 -14.10 30.81
N GLU A 226 -5.01 -13.63 29.62
CA GLU A 226 -5.65 -12.50 28.95
C GLU A 226 -6.26 -13.00 27.65
N ALA A 227 -7.57 -12.79 27.47
CA ALA A 227 -8.27 -13.14 26.22
C ALA A 227 -8.11 -12.07 25.14
N CYS A 228 -7.79 -10.84 25.56
CA CYS A 228 -7.59 -9.66 24.74
C CYS A 228 -6.68 -8.67 25.49
N ASP A 229 -6.08 -7.73 24.77
CA ASP A 229 -5.44 -6.53 25.33
C ASP A 229 -5.41 -5.47 24.21
N ASP A 230 -6.05 -4.33 24.42
CA ASP A 230 -6.15 -3.26 23.41
C ASP A 230 -5.37 -1.98 23.81
N GLY A 231 -4.53 -2.09 24.85
CA GLY A 231 -3.65 -1.00 25.26
C GLY A 231 -4.32 0.11 26.03
N ASN A 232 -5.51 -0.15 26.60
CA ASN A 232 -6.19 0.80 27.46
C ASN A 232 -7.00 0.12 28.58
N GLU A 233 -7.57 0.91 29.50
CA GLU A 233 -8.39 0.42 30.64
C GLU A 233 -9.89 0.71 30.46
N ALA A 234 -10.33 1.07 29.25
CA ALA A 234 -11.74 1.31 28.98
C ALA A 234 -12.48 -0.02 29.00
N THR A 235 -13.69 0.01 29.56
CA THR A 235 -14.54 -1.17 29.65
C THR A 235 -15.71 -1.11 28.67
N ASP A 236 -15.74 -0.09 27.81
CA ASP A 236 -16.79 0.16 26.83
C ASP A 236 -16.37 -0.18 25.38
N ASP A 237 -15.30 -0.94 25.21
CA ASP A 237 -14.81 -1.43 23.93
C ASP A 237 -14.78 -2.97 23.89
N SER A 238 -13.95 -3.54 23.01
CA SER A 238 -13.88 -5.00 22.82
C SER A 238 -13.17 -5.75 23.95
N CYS A 239 -12.43 -5.05 24.82
CA CYS A 239 -11.61 -5.66 25.86
C CYS A 239 -11.78 -4.91 27.18
N VAL A 240 -12.42 -5.54 28.16
CA VAL A 240 -12.63 -4.85 29.46
C VAL A 240 -11.36 -4.85 30.31
N ASP A 241 -11.37 -4.09 31.40
CA ASP A 241 -10.24 -3.79 32.29
C ASP A 241 -9.64 -5.00 33.05
N ASP A 242 -10.25 -6.18 32.93
CA ASP A 242 -9.70 -7.46 33.38
C ASP A 242 -9.31 -8.41 32.22
N CYS A 243 -9.14 -7.87 31.02
CA CYS A 243 -8.63 -8.53 29.82
C CYS A 243 -9.41 -9.77 29.39
N ARG A 244 -10.71 -9.73 29.65
CA ARG A 244 -11.69 -10.60 29.00
C ARG A 244 -12.36 -9.84 27.86
N LEU A 245 -12.76 -10.59 26.84
CA LEU A 245 -13.55 -10.02 25.76
C LEU A 245 -14.90 -9.58 26.32
N ALA A 246 -15.31 -8.34 26.01
CA ALA A 246 -16.66 -7.86 26.26
C ALA A 246 -17.66 -8.69 25.44
N ARG A 247 -18.72 -9.18 26.10
CA ARG A 247 -19.75 -10.03 25.50
C ARG A 247 -21.12 -9.65 26.03
N CYS A 248 -22.09 -9.63 25.11
CA CYS A 248 -23.49 -9.53 25.47
C CYS A 248 -23.93 -10.40 26.67
N GLY A 249 -24.51 -9.74 27.67
CA GLY A 249 -24.97 -10.32 28.92
C GLY A 249 -23.90 -10.41 30.00
N ASP A 250 -22.79 -9.69 29.87
CA ASP A 250 -21.71 -9.68 30.86
C ASP A 250 -21.64 -8.43 31.73
N GLY A 251 -22.54 -7.47 31.48
CA GLY A 251 -22.72 -6.22 32.22
C GLY A 251 -21.92 -5.05 31.67
N TYR A 252 -21.23 -5.20 30.53
CA TYR A 252 -20.39 -4.17 29.93
C TYR A 252 -20.84 -3.88 28.49
N GLN A 253 -20.97 -2.59 28.15
CA GLN A 253 -21.49 -2.17 26.84
C GLN A 253 -20.36 -1.88 25.88
N ARG A 254 -20.32 -2.59 24.76
CA ARG A 254 -19.33 -2.38 23.70
C ARG A 254 -19.72 -1.26 22.73
N LEU A 255 -19.35 -0.03 23.10
CA LEU A 255 -19.58 1.24 22.39
C LEU A 255 -18.44 1.65 21.43
N GLY A 256 -17.29 0.99 21.48
CA GLY A 256 -16.14 1.25 20.59
C GLY A 256 -16.37 0.92 19.11
N LEU A 257 -17.51 0.33 18.76
CA LEU A 257 -17.91 0.03 17.39
C LEU A 257 -18.96 1.01 16.87
N ALA A 258 -19.05 1.15 15.55
CA ALA A 258 -20.13 1.92 14.95
C ALA A 258 -21.48 1.22 15.21
N PRO A 259 -22.59 1.96 15.41
CA PRO A 259 -23.90 1.37 15.73
C PRO A 259 -24.46 0.35 14.72
N ASP A 260 -23.88 0.27 13.52
CA ASP A 260 -24.23 -0.66 12.44
C ASP A 260 -23.34 -1.91 12.38
N ASP A 261 -22.35 -2.04 13.28
CA ASP A 261 -21.52 -3.23 13.42
C ASP A 261 -22.32 -4.34 14.13
N ALA A 262 -22.24 -5.57 13.61
CA ALA A 262 -22.96 -6.72 14.16
C ALA A 262 -22.53 -7.09 15.59
N ALA A 263 -21.42 -6.54 16.06
CA ALA A 263 -20.91 -6.76 17.41
C ALA A 263 -20.92 -5.49 18.27
N PHE A 264 -21.62 -4.43 17.83
CA PHE A 264 -21.98 -3.27 18.64
C PHE A 264 -23.09 -3.65 19.63
N GLU A 265 -22.95 -3.20 20.88
CA GLU A 265 -23.94 -3.46 21.93
C GLU A 265 -24.64 -2.15 22.28
N ALA A 266 -25.91 -2.04 21.91
CA ALA A 266 -26.73 -0.86 22.21
C ALA A 266 -27.15 -0.82 23.69
N CYS A 267 -27.21 -1.98 24.33
CA CYS A 267 -27.43 -2.19 25.75
C CYS A 267 -26.72 -3.48 26.19
N ASP A 268 -26.54 -3.67 27.50
CA ASP A 268 -26.13 -4.93 28.13
C ASP A 268 -26.63 -4.87 29.57
N ASP A 269 -27.48 -5.82 29.98
CA ASP A 269 -28.08 -5.89 31.31
C ASP A 269 -27.51 -7.01 32.18
N GLY A 270 -26.42 -7.65 31.73
CA GLY A 270 -25.66 -8.63 32.52
C GLY A 270 -26.30 -10.01 32.61
N ASP A 271 -27.31 -10.31 31.79
CA ASP A 271 -27.83 -11.67 31.64
C ASP A 271 -28.19 -12.01 30.17
N VAL A 272 -28.72 -13.22 29.97
CA VAL A 272 -29.07 -13.77 28.65
C VAL A 272 -30.55 -14.14 28.59
N ILE A 273 -31.40 -13.30 29.19
CA ILE A 273 -32.85 -13.46 29.19
C ILE A 273 -33.45 -12.46 28.20
N ASP A 274 -34.24 -12.96 27.24
CA ASP A 274 -35.05 -12.09 26.38
C ASP A 274 -36.31 -11.64 27.16
N GLY A 275 -36.53 -10.32 27.26
CA GLY A 275 -37.74 -9.73 27.85
C GLY A 275 -37.51 -8.77 29.03
N ASN A 276 -36.25 -8.53 29.42
CA ASN A 276 -35.82 -7.47 30.34
C ASN A 276 -35.15 -6.32 29.57
N ASP A 277 -34.40 -5.47 30.26
CA ASP A 277 -33.84 -4.19 29.77
C ASP A 277 -33.10 -4.31 28.41
N CYS A 278 -32.55 -5.48 28.07
CA CYS A 278 -31.85 -5.73 26.82
C CYS A 278 -32.24 -7.07 26.16
N THR A 279 -32.15 -7.16 24.84
CA THR A 279 -32.30 -8.45 24.12
C THR A 279 -31.03 -9.29 24.22
N ASN A 280 -31.13 -10.60 23.98
CA ASN A 280 -29.99 -11.53 23.93
C ASN A 280 -28.97 -11.25 22.82
N ASP A 281 -29.32 -10.40 21.86
CA ASP A 281 -28.43 -9.89 20.82
C ASP A 281 -27.88 -8.48 21.15
N CYS A 282 -28.03 -8.04 22.39
CA CYS A 282 -27.59 -6.73 22.92
C CYS A 282 -28.08 -5.52 22.12
N THR A 283 -29.29 -5.68 21.59
CA THR A 283 -30.07 -4.60 21.02
C THR A 283 -31.15 -4.17 22.02
N ILE A 284 -31.50 -2.89 22.01
CA ILE A 284 -32.62 -2.38 22.81
C ILE A 284 -33.89 -3.06 22.29
N GLY A 285 -34.66 -3.68 23.19
CA GLY A 285 -35.97 -4.26 22.87
C GLY A 285 -36.86 -3.26 22.14
N ARG A 286 -37.53 -3.71 21.08
CA ARG A 286 -38.30 -2.82 20.21
C ARG A 286 -39.71 -3.33 20.04
N CYS A 287 -40.65 -2.39 20.20
CA CYS A 287 -42.03 -2.61 19.85
C CYS A 287 -42.24 -3.23 18.46
N GLY A 288 -42.95 -4.34 18.44
CA GLY A 288 -43.24 -5.15 17.26
C GLY A 288 -42.24 -6.27 17.01
N ASP A 289 -41.38 -6.61 17.97
CA ASP A 289 -40.42 -7.72 17.87
C ASP A 289 -41.00 -9.09 18.32
N GLY A 290 -42.23 -9.07 18.86
CA GLY A 290 -42.97 -10.23 19.32
C GLY A 290 -42.70 -10.58 20.79
N VAL A 291 -41.93 -9.76 21.51
CA VAL A 291 -41.54 -9.96 22.92
C VAL A 291 -41.94 -8.73 23.73
N VAL A 292 -42.80 -8.91 24.74
CA VAL A 292 -43.16 -7.81 25.65
C VAL A 292 -42.05 -7.61 26.67
N HIS A 293 -41.35 -6.47 26.59
CA HIS A 293 -40.28 -6.09 27.53
C HIS A 293 -40.87 -5.38 28.75
N ASP A 294 -41.07 -6.07 29.88
CA ASP A 294 -41.90 -5.57 31.01
C ASP A 294 -41.12 -4.84 32.12
N GLN A 295 -39.80 -4.68 31.99
CA GLN A 295 -38.94 -3.96 32.93
C GLN A 295 -37.86 -3.17 32.20
N GLY A 296 -37.65 -1.89 32.58
CA GLY A 296 -36.46 -1.14 32.16
C GLY A 296 -36.63 0.13 31.32
N GLN A 297 -35.56 0.59 30.66
CA GLN A 297 -35.56 1.76 29.74
C GLN A 297 -36.44 1.56 28.49
N GLY A 298 -36.85 0.30 28.19
CA GLY A 298 -37.76 -0.09 27.10
C GLY A 298 -39.03 -0.78 27.60
N THR A 299 -39.67 -0.29 28.67
CA THR A 299 -40.90 -0.92 29.20
C THR A 299 -42.08 -0.79 28.23
N GLU A 300 -42.66 -1.91 27.82
CA GLU A 300 -43.77 -2.01 26.87
C GLU A 300 -45.05 -2.54 27.54
N GLN A 301 -46.23 -2.04 27.13
CA GLN A 301 -47.52 -2.48 27.66
C GLN A 301 -48.14 -3.62 26.82
N CYS A 302 -47.73 -3.73 25.56
CA CYS A 302 -48.12 -4.75 24.59
C CYS A 302 -47.02 -4.86 23.53
N ASP A 303 -47.00 -5.97 22.79
CA ASP A 303 -46.21 -6.18 21.57
C ASP A 303 -46.96 -7.25 20.75
N ASP A 304 -47.31 -6.96 19.50
CA ASP A 304 -48.00 -7.86 18.56
C ASP A 304 -47.15 -8.27 17.35
N GLY A 305 -45.83 -8.08 17.45
CA GLY A 305 -44.86 -8.64 16.51
C GLY A 305 -44.85 -7.98 15.13
N ASN A 306 -45.39 -6.77 15.02
CA ASN A 306 -45.38 -6.00 13.80
C ASN A 306 -45.33 -4.48 14.06
N PRO A 307 -44.96 -3.64 13.07
CA PRO A 307 -44.85 -2.19 13.24
C PRO A 307 -46.11 -1.40 12.82
N GLU A 308 -47.29 -2.04 12.75
CA GLU A 308 -48.53 -1.39 12.30
C GLU A 308 -49.27 -0.71 13.44
N ASP A 309 -49.28 0.63 13.46
CA ASP A 309 -50.01 1.41 14.47
C ASP A 309 -51.54 1.18 14.52
N ARG A 310 -52.11 0.55 13.49
CA ARG A 310 -53.58 0.43 13.33
C ARG A 310 -54.13 -0.88 13.84
N ASP A 311 -53.43 -1.57 14.72
CA ASP A 311 -53.88 -2.82 15.31
C ASP A 311 -54.01 -2.74 16.85
N SER A 312 -53.81 -3.87 17.54
CA SER A 312 -53.96 -3.94 19.00
C SER A 312 -52.88 -3.18 19.78
N CYS A 313 -51.72 -2.91 19.18
CA CYS A 313 -50.59 -2.28 19.84
C CYS A 313 -49.97 -1.19 18.95
N LEU A 314 -49.85 0.02 19.50
CA LEU A 314 -49.17 1.10 18.80
C LEU A 314 -47.67 0.81 18.68
N ASN A 315 -46.99 1.39 17.69
CA ASN A 315 -45.53 1.38 17.58
C ASN A 315 -44.80 2.00 18.79
N SER A 316 -45.55 2.73 19.63
CA SER A 316 -45.12 3.31 20.89
C SER A 316 -45.27 2.34 22.08
N CYS A 317 -45.66 1.09 21.82
CA CYS A 317 -45.82 0.01 22.77
C CYS A 317 -46.80 0.31 23.89
N ARG A 318 -47.88 0.97 23.49
CA ARG A 318 -49.07 1.22 24.27
C ARG A 318 -50.23 0.53 23.58
N THR A 319 -51.12 -0.04 24.36
CA THR A 319 -52.35 -0.62 23.83
C THR A 319 -53.13 0.48 23.12
N ALA A 320 -53.50 0.24 21.86
CA ALA A 320 -54.32 1.17 21.08
C ALA A 320 -55.65 1.43 21.79
N SER A 321 -56.02 2.70 21.92
CA SER A 321 -57.20 3.13 22.64
C SER A 321 -57.74 4.45 22.11
N CYS A 322 -59.05 4.48 21.86
CA CYS A 322 -59.76 5.70 21.51
C CYS A 322 -59.32 6.99 22.23
N GLY A 323 -58.96 8.00 21.45
CA GLY A 323 -58.45 9.30 21.87
C GLY A 323 -56.92 9.37 21.93
N ASP A 324 -56.19 8.42 21.34
CA ASP A 324 -54.72 8.41 21.28
C ASP A 324 -54.13 8.97 19.98
N GLY A 325 -54.99 9.29 19.00
CA GLY A 325 -54.68 9.92 17.73
C GLY A 325 -54.46 8.92 16.59
N ILE A 326 -54.70 7.63 16.84
CA ILE A 326 -54.41 6.56 15.90
C ILE A 326 -55.64 5.66 15.76
N GLN A 327 -56.25 5.69 14.58
CA GLN A 327 -57.42 4.87 14.30
C GLN A 327 -57.08 3.39 14.11
N ARG A 328 -57.65 2.53 14.95
CA ARG A 328 -57.55 1.08 14.83
C ARG A 328 -58.36 0.52 13.65
N GLY A 329 -57.72 -0.28 12.79
CA GLY A 329 -58.26 -0.82 11.53
C GLY A 329 -58.22 -2.35 11.37
N ASP A 330 -57.64 -3.10 12.31
CA ASP A 330 -57.60 -4.57 12.32
C ASP A 330 -58.94 -5.21 12.76
N VAL A 331 -59.84 -4.42 13.33
CA VAL A 331 -61.13 -4.85 13.91
C VAL A 331 -62.28 -4.56 12.93
N GLU A 332 -63.18 -5.52 12.71
CA GLU A 332 -64.33 -5.33 11.80
C GLU A 332 -65.40 -4.38 12.41
N GLU A 333 -66.04 -3.58 11.56
CA GLU A 333 -67.10 -2.63 11.95
C GLU A 333 -68.21 -3.32 12.79
N GLY A 334 -68.44 -2.81 14.00
CA GLY A 334 -69.45 -3.31 14.94
C GLY A 334 -68.95 -4.36 15.94
N THR A 335 -67.66 -4.67 15.96
CA THR A 335 -67.03 -5.49 17.02
C THR A 335 -66.43 -4.63 18.14
N GLU A 336 -66.33 -5.20 19.35
CA GLU A 336 -65.86 -4.48 20.55
C GLU A 336 -64.39 -4.08 20.37
N GLY A 337 -64.12 -2.77 20.36
CA GLY A 337 -62.78 -2.21 20.09
C GLY A 337 -62.57 -1.66 18.67
N PHE A 338 -63.60 -1.60 17.82
CA PHE A 338 -63.56 -0.91 16.52
C PHE A 338 -63.61 0.62 16.67
N GLU A 339 -62.82 1.34 15.86
CA GLU A 339 -62.74 2.80 15.84
C GLU A 339 -63.01 3.34 14.42
N ALA A 340 -64.08 4.12 14.25
CA ALA A 340 -64.42 4.75 12.97
C ALA A 340 -63.64 6.05 12.72
N CYS A 341 -63.06 6.63 13.77
CA CYS A 341 -62.14 7.77 13.77
C CYS A 341 -61.35 7.77 15.09
N ASP A 342 -60.25 8.53 15.17
CA ASP A 342 -59.57 8.89 16.42
C ASP A 342 -58.85 10.23 16.21
N ASP A 343 -59.17 11.25 17.01
CA ASP A 343 -58.62 12.59 16.90
C ASP A 343 -57.68 12.97 18.07
N GLY A 344 -57.24 11.98 18.84
CA GLY A 344 -56.21 12.16 19.87
C GLY A 344 -56.68 12.89 21.12
N ASN A 345 -58.00 12.99 21.31
CA ASN A 345 -58.56 13.64 22.48
C ASN A 345 -59.91 13.01 22.90
N GLU A 346 -60.49 13.45 24.02
CA GLU A 346 -61.78 12.96 24.56
C GLU A 346 -62.90 14.02 24.46
N ILE A 347 -62.79 14.95 23.52
CA ILE A 347 -63.78 16.00 23.29
C ILE A 347 -64.94 15.37 22.50
N GLU A 348 -66.15 15.83 22.81
CA GLU A 348 -67.41 15.30 22.24
C GLU A 348 -68.01 16.33 21.28
N THR A 349 -67.23 17.29 20.78
CA THR A 349 -67.75 18.43 20.00
C THR A 349 -66.85 18.74 18.81
N ASP A 350 -66.07 17.76 18.39
CA ASP A 350 -65.14 17.77 17.27
C ASP A 350 -65.48 16.65 16.29
N ALA A 351 -64.62 16.43 15.30
CA ALA A 351 -64.87 15.48 14.22
C ALA A 351 -65.06 14.04 14.71
N CYS A 352 -64.42 13.68 15.83
CA CYS A 352 -64.50 12.36 16.41
C CYS A 352 -65.08 12.43 17.83
N LEU A 353 -66.06 11.59 18.13
CA LEU A 353 -66.64 11.51 19.47
C LEU A 353 -65.71 10.74 20.41
N SER A 354 -65.87 10.91 21.73
CA SER A 354 -65.02 10.25 22.75
C SER A 354 -65.09 8.71 22.78
N HIS A 355 -65.93 8.13 21.94
CA HIS A 355 -66.09 6.69 21.72
C HIS A 355 -65.73 6.28 20.28
N CYS A 356 -64.94 7.10 19.59
CA CYS A 356 -64.31 6.84 18.30
C CYS A 356 -65.30 6.52 17.19
N VAL A 357 -66.37 7.30 17.16
CA VAL A 357 -67.37 7.35 16.10
C VAL A 357 -67.36 8.76 15.51
N VAL A 358 -67.43 8.85 14.19
CA VAL A 358 -67.46 10.15 13.50
C VAL A 358 -68.71 10.91 13.92
N ALA A 359 -68.54 12.18 14.32
CA ALA A 359 -69.65 13.07 14.61
C ALA A 359 -70.43 13.38 13.32
N LEU A 360 -71.74 13.17 13.32
CA LEU A 360 -72.60 13.31 12.14
C LEU A 360 -73.71 14.32 12.39
N CYS A 361 -73.95 15.22 11.44
CA CYS A 361 -75.07 16.15 11.49
C CYS A 361 -76.41 15.41 11.72
N GLY A 362 -77.10 15.73 12.83
CA GLY A 362 -78.36 15.08 13.25
C GLY A 362 -78.20 14.01 14.34
N ASP A 363 -76.98 13.78 14.86
CA ASP A 363 -76.70 12.85 15.96
C ASP A 363 -76.99 13.43 17.37
N GLY A 364 -77.35 14.71 17.46
CA GLY A 364 -77.65 15.38 18.73
C GLY A 364 -76.46 16.13 19.34
N ILE A 365 -75.32 16.17 18.64
CA ILE A 365 -74.07 16.79 19.08
C ILE A 365 -73.65 17.83 18.03
N ARG A 366 -73.49 19.09 18.46
CA ARG A 366 -73.05 20.17 17.58
C ARG A 366 -71.54 20.35 17.65
N ARG A 367 -70.86 20.23 16.51
CA ARG A 367 -69.43 20.54 16.39
C ARG A 367 -69.11 22.00 16.73
N ALA A 368 -68.08 22.20 17.54
CA ALA A 368 -67.64 23.47 18.10
C ALA A 368 -66.15 23.77 17.82
N ASP A 369 -65.43 22.79 17.29
CA ASP A 369 -64.04 22.87 16.85
C ASP A 369 -63.86 23.62 15.53
N VAL A 370 -64.88 23.57 14.65
CA VAL A 370 -64.88 24.30 13.37
C VAL A 370 -65.54 25.67 13.54
N ALA A 371 -64.91 26.72 13.01
CA ALA A 371 -65.46 28.07 12.98
C ALA A 371 -66.45 28.24 11.81
N GLU A 372 -67.35 29.24 11.91
CA GLU A 372 -68.34 29.54 10.87
C GLU A 372 -67.67 29.79 9.51
N GLY A 373 -67.85 28.86 8.56
CA GLY A 373 -67.26 28.89 7.22
C GLY A 373 -66.10 27.91 6.96
N GLY A 374 -65.71 27.06 7.91
CA GLY A 374 -64.74 25.96 7.67
C GLY A 374 -65.42 24.64 7.29
N ASP A 375 -64.70 23.75 6.60
CA ASP A 375 -65.18 22.41 6.22
C ASP A 375 -65.65 21.60 7.43
N GLY A 376 -66.85 21.01 7.33
CA GLY A 376 -67.50 20.31 8.43
C GLY A 376 -68.12 21.20 9.52
N PHE A 377 -68.21 22.53 9.31
CA PHE A 377 -68.90 23.43 10.24
C PHE A 377 -70.42 23.20 10.26
N GLU A 378 -70.93 22.86 11.45
CA GLU A 378 -72.37 22.68 11.65
C GLU A 378 -73.02 23.91 12.31
N ALA A 379 -73.73 24.70 11.51
CA ALA A 379 -74.51 25.84 12.02
C ALA A 379 -75.66 25.38 12.96
N CYS A 380 -76.24 24.20 12.71
CA CYS A 380 -77.34 23.63 13.47
C CYS A 380 -77.39 22.09 13.37
N ASP A 381 -77.78 21.39 14.45
CA ASP A 381 -77.88 19.91 14.52
C ASP A 381 -79.35 19.41 14.66
N SER A 382 -80.35 20.32 14.72
CA SER A 382 -81.77 19.90 14.77
C SER A 382 -82.71 20.62 13.81
N GLU A 383 -83.67 19.85 13.31
CA GLU A 383 -84.68 20.15 12.29
C GLU A 383 -85.37 21.52 12.45
N ARG A 384 -84.82 22.57 11.83
CA ARG A 384 -85.58 23.70 11.22
C ARG A 384 -84.70 24.82 10.67
N ASN A 385 -83.77 24.53 9.75
CA ASN A 385 -83.36 25.41 8.62
C ASN A 385 -82.01 25.04 7.95
N CYS A 386 -81.48 23.83 8.14
CA CYS A 386 -80.31 23.31 7.42
C CYS A 386 -80.76 22.04 6.63
N ASN A 387 -80.29 21.80 5.39
CA ASN A 387 -80.56 20.54 4.64
C ASN A 387 -79.42 19.53 4.83
N GLU A 388 -79.69 18.27 4.46
CA GLU A 388 -79.00 17.05 4.94
C GLU A 388 -77.49 16.91 4.63
N ASP A 389 -76.87 17.73 3.76
CA ASP A 389 -75.49 17.45 3.27
C ASP A 389 -74.49 18.64 3.28
N CYS A 390 -74.80 19.78 3.90
CA CYS A 390 -73.81 20.82 4.30
C CYS A 390 -72.61 21.28 3.38
N GLU A 391 -72.56 21.18 2.03
CA GLU A 391 -71.45 21.74 1.17
C GLU A 391 -71.86 22.40 -0.20
N ASN A 392 -70.94 23.19 -0.83
CA ASN A 392 -71.02 24.01 -2.09
C ASN A 392 -70.29 23.37 -3.32
N THR A 393 -70.35 23.95 -4.54
CA THR A 393 -70.01 23.30 -5.86
C THR A 393 -69.06 24.12 -6.77
N CYS A 394 -68.10 23.46 -7.46
CA CYS A 394 -67.19 23.99 -8.52
C CYS A 394 -67.94 24.51 -9.78
N GLY A 395 -67.48 25.62 -10.38
CA GLY A 395 -68.05 26.27 -11.57
C GLY A 395 -68.94 27.49 -11.25
N ASP A 396 -68.80 28.10 -10.07
CA ASP A 396 -69.63 29.21 -9.62
C ASP A 396 -68.99 30.60 -9.82
N GLY A 397 -67.72 30.63 -10.25
CA GLY A 397 -66.97 31.82 -10.60
C GLY A 397 -66.21 32.46 -9.44
N GLU A 398 -66.16 31.81 -8.27
CA GLU A 398 -65.27 32.18 -7.17
C GLU A 398 -64.18 31.12 -6.96
N TYR A 399 -62.91 31.54 -6.99
CA TYR A 399 -61.76 30.65 -6.81
C TYR A 399 -61.46 30.44 -5.32
N ASP A 400 -61.72 29.24 -4.80
CA ASP A 400 -61.54 28.88 -3.39
C ASP A 400 -60.32 27.96 -3.17
N GLY A 401 -59.12 28.49 -3.43
CA GLY A 401 -57.85 27.74 -3.36
C GLY A 401 -57.43 27.19 -1.99
N GLU A 402 -58.20 27.41 -0.92
CA GLU A 402 -57.96 26.80 0.41
C GLU A 402 -58.65 25.43 0.54
N PHE A 403 -59.55 25.07 -0.38
CA PHE A 403 -60.32 23.81 -0.42
C PHE A 403 -60.00 22.91 -1.64
N GLY A 404 -58.86 23.15 -2.30
CA GLY A 404 -58.32 22.23 -3.31
C GLY A 404 -58.63 22.59 -4.76
N GLU A 405 -59.29 23.72 -5.04
CA GLU A 405 -59.42 24.25 -6.39
C GLU A 405 -58.08 24.85 -6.86
N GLU A 406 -57.57 24.40 -8.02
CA GLU A 406 -56.41 25.02 -8.69
C GLU A 406 -56.84 26.17 -9.63
N CYS A 407 -58.13 26.20 -10.02
CA CYS A 407 -58.81 27.26 -10.77
C CYS A 407 -60.34 27.14 -10.63
N ASP A 408 -61.10 28.21 -10.92
CA ASP A 408 -62.56 28.21 -11.18
C ASP A 408 -62.83 29.36 -12.16
N ASP A 409 -63.36 29.05 -13.36
CA ASP A 409 -63.70 30.02 -14.41
C ASP A 409 -65.20 30.25 -14.59
N GLY A 410 -66.01 29.71 -13.68
CA GLY A 410 -67.44 29.99 -13.55
C GLY A 410 -68.31 29.33 -14.61
N ASP A 411 -67.82 28.27 -15.27
CA ASP A 411 -68.63 27.40 -16.10
C ASP A 411 -68.23 25.91 -16.01
N GLU A 412 -68.77 25.07 -16.89
CA GLU A 412 -68.55 23.61 -16.90
C GLU A 412 -67.96 23.18 -18.27
N ASP A 413 -67.06 23.97 -18.88
CA ASP A 413 -66.41 23.66 -20.16
C ASP A 413 -64.93 23.23 -20.02
N ASN A 414 -64.69 21.91 -19.96
CA ASN A 414 -63.34 21.32 -19.96
C ASN A 414 -62.40 21.72 -21.14
N ALA A 415 -62.85 22.49 -22.13
CA ALA A 415 -62.05 22.89 -23.29
C ALA A 415 -61.27 24.21 -23.11
N ASP A 416 -61.27 24.79 -21.90
CA ASP A 416 -60.65 26.08 -21.62
C ASP A 416 -59.57 26.03 -20.50
N SER A 417 -59.51 27.07 -19.66
CA SER A 417 -58.40 27.27 -18.71
C SER A 417 -58.51 26.38 -17.47
N CYS A 418 -59.73 26.00 -17.10
CA CYS A 418 -60.02 25.18 -15.94
C CYS A 418 -60.87 23.98 -16.33
N LEU A 419 -60.52 22.81 -15.80
CA LEU A 419 -61.36 21.62 -15.95
C LEU A 419 -62.53 21.68 -14.97
N ASN A 420 -63.60 20.94 -15.28
CA ASN A 420 -64.82 20.87 -14.46
C ASN A 420 -64.61 20.18 -13.10
N ASP A 421 -63.41 19.66 -12.84
CA ASP A 421 -62.95 19.18 -11.54
C ASP A 421 -62.04 20.21 -10.84
N CYS A 422 -62.05 21.46 -11.30
CA CYS A 422 -61.34 22.60 -10.75
C CYS A 422 -59.80 22.44 -10.75
N VAL A 423 -59.25 21.79 -11.79
CA VAL A 423 -57.81 21.61 -12.05
C VAL A 423 -57.37 22.35 -13.31
N LEU A 424 -56.18 22.97 -13.28
CA LEU A 424 -55.60 23.66 -14.45
C LEU A 424 -55.28 22.65 -15.57
N ALA A 425 -55.85 22.84 -16.77
CA ALA A 425 -55.55 22.00 -17.94
C ALA A 425 -54.09 22.16 -18.42
N ARG A 426 -53.39 21.04 -18.72
CA ARG A 426 -51.92 20.99 -18.98
C ARG A 426 -51.58 20.25 -20.30
N CYS A 427 -50.50 20.66 -20.95
CA CYS A 427 -50.05 20.07 -22.22
C CYS A 427 -49.81 18.54 -22.13
N GLY A 428 -50.52 17.75 -22.97
CA GLY A 428 -50.38 16.30 -23.08
C GLY A 428 -51.30 15.47 -22.17
N ASP A 429 -52.37 16.07 -21.65
CA ASP A 429 -53.37 15.43 -20.78
C ASP A 429 -54.54 14.76 -21.54
N GLY A 430 -54.56 14.83 -22.88
CA GLY A 430 -55.59 14.21 -23.71
C GLY A 430 -56.80 15.10 -24.00
N ILE A 431 -56.77 16.40 -23.64
CA ILE A 431 -57.88 17.35 -23.79
C ILE A 431 -57.48 18.52 -24.72
N LEU A 432 -58.27 18.72 -25.80
CA LEU A 432 -57.97 19.73 -26.82
C LEU A 432 -58.50 21.13 -26.44
N ARG A 433 -57.61 22.05 -26.09
CA ARG A 433 -57.90 23.47 -25.77
C ARG A 433 -58.49 24.23 -26.98
N GLN A 434 -59.66 24.85 -26.82
CA GLN A 434 -60.33 25.62 -27.90
C GLN A 434 -60.50 27.12 -27.61
N ASP A 435 -60.08 27.58 -26.43
CA ASP A 435 -60.28 28.94 -25.93
C ASP A 435 -59.27 29.98 -26.48
N ARG A 436 -58.23 29.55 -27.21
CA ARG A 436 -57.12 30.41 -27.68
C ARG A 436 -57.00 30.44 -29.21
N GLU A 437 -56.63 31.59 -29.78
CA GLU A 437 -56.31 31.71 -31.22
C GLU A 437 -54.86 31.31 -31.53
N PRO A 438 -54.57 30.82 -32.76
CA PRO A 438 -53.21 30.45 -33.18
C PRO A 438 -52.17 31.56 -32.94
N GLY A 439 -51.20 31.31 -32.06
CA GLY A 439 -50.10 32.23 -31.74
C GLY A 439 -50.14 32.91 -30.37
N GLN A 440 -51.06 32.54 -29.47
CA GLN A 440 -51.02 32.94 -28.06
C GLN A 440 -50.27 31.90 -27.19
N ASP A 441 -49.59 32.35 -26.14
CA ASP A 441 -48.94 31.45 -25.17
C ASP A 441 -50.01 30.52 -24.55
N GLY A 442 -49.77 29.20 -24.63
CA GLY A 442 -50.72 28.16 -24.20
C GLY A 442 -51.66 27.61 -25.29
N TYR A 443 -51.55 28.04 -26.55
CA TYR A 443 -52.34 27.48 -27.67
C TYR A 443 -51.79 26.12 -28.15
N GLU A 444 -52.67 25.10 -28.28
CA GLU A 444 -52.33 23.75 -28.75
C GLU A 444 -53.11 23.36 -30.02
N ALA A 445 -52.39 22.86 -31.04
CA ALA A 445 -52.97 22.56 -32.35
C ALA A 445 -53.24 21.06 -32.61
N CYS A 446 -52.62 20.13 -31.85
CA CYS A 446 -52.80 18.69 -32.04
C CYS A 446 -52.33 17.84 -30.82
N GLU A 447 -53.04 16.74 -30.55
CA GLU A 447 -52.67 15.65 -29.61
C GLU A 447 -51.86 14.58 -30.36
N ALA A 448 -50.64 14.29 -29.93
CA ALA A 448 -49.69 13.46 -30.69
C ALA A 448 -49.63 12.00 -30.24
N GLU A 449 -50.66 11.20 -30.54
CA GLU A 449 -50.54 9.73 -30.60
C GLU A 449 -51.45 9.09 -31.67
N LEU A 450 -51.22 9.35 -32.97
CA LEU A 450 -51.64 8.41 -34.04
C LEU A 450 -50.69 8.43 -35.25
N VAL A 451 -50.29 7.23 -35.66
CA VAL A 451 -49.37 6.92 -36.76
C VAL A 451 -49.94 7.33 -38.13
N GLY A 452 -49.20 8.20 -38.84
CA GLY A 452 -49.06 8.18 -40.30
C GLY A 452 -50.14 8.87 -41.15
N GLN A 453 -49.96 10.17 -41.44
CA GLN A 453 -50.08 10.79 -42.77
C GLN A 453 -49.70 12.29 -42.71
N ASN A 454 -49.16 12.81 -43.82
CA ASN A 454 -48.67 14.18 -44.00
C ASN A 454 -49.64 15.27 -43.49
N GLU A 455 -49.18 16.19 -42.64
CA GLU A 455 -49.16 17.64 -42.89
C GLU A 455 -48.39 18.36 -41.76
N ALA A 456 -47.74 19.47 -42.14
CA ALA A 456 -46.83 20.24 -41.31
C ALA A 456 -47.60 21.40 -40.64
N ASP A 457 -47.85 21.36 -39.32
CA ASP A 457 -48.07 22.58 -38.50
C ASP A 457 -48.15 22.39 -36.96
N CYS A 458 -47.40 21.48 -36.32
CA CYS A 458 -47.37 21.40 -34.85
C CYS A 458 -46.01 21.90 -34.31
N SER A 459 -45.94 23.19 -33.95
CA SER A 459 -44.78 23.81 -33.29
C SER A 459 -45.20 24.91 -32.32
N VAL A 460 -45.05 24.73 -30.99
CA VAL A 460 -44.51 25.66 -29.96
C VAL A 460 -44.21 24.84 -28.66
N ARG A 461 -43.26 25.33 -27.85
CA ARG A 461 -42.41 24.66 -26.85
C ARG A 461 -42.99 24.66 -25.42
N CYS A 462 -42.85 23.55 -24.70
CA CYS A 462 -42.76 23.50 -23.23
C CYS A 462 -41.33 23.04 -22.85
N GLU A 463 -40.59 23.84 -22.07
CA GLU A 463 -39.19 23.55 -21.71
C GLU A 463 -39.10 22.46 -20.63
N ARG A 464 -38.48 21.32 -20.99
CA ARG A 464 -37.97 20.28 -20.08
C ARG A 464 -36.51 20.57 -19.74
N VAL A 465 -36.14 20.49 -18.47
CA VAL A 465 -34.78 20.09 -18.09
C VAL A 465 -34.57 18.67 -18.63
N PRO A 466 -33.49 18.36 -19.38
CA PRO A 466 -33.37 17.05 -20.03
C PRO A 466 -33.16 15.93 -19.00
N SER A 467 -34.22 15.18 -18.72
CA SER A 467 -34.13 13.84 -18.16
C SER A 467 -33.47 12.95 -19.22
N GLY A 468 -32.27 12.48 -18.95
CA GLY A 468 -31.47 11.74 -19.92
C GLY A 468 -30.71 10.58 -19.30
N VAL A 469 -31.39 9.74 -18.51
CA VAL A 469 -30.91 8.36 -18.29
C VAL A 469 -31.66 7.47 -19.26
N THR A 470 -30.93 6.80 -20.15
CA THR A 470 -31.48 5.69 -20.92
C THR A 470 -31.08 4.40 -20.20
N LEU A 471 -31.95 3.88 -19.33
CA LEU A 471 -31.79 2.52 -18.83
C LEU A 471 -32.16 1.57 -19.96
N GLY A 472 -31.19 0.82 -20.46
CA GLY A 472 -31.41 -0.14 -21.53
C GLY A 472 -30.76 -1.48 -21.19
N GLU A 473 -31.56 -2.54 -21.17
CA GLU A 473 -31.08 -3.92 -21.08
C GLU A 473 -30.96 -4.51 -22.48
N VAL A 474 -29.77 -4.98 -22.84
CA VAL A 474 -29.55 -5.78 -24.05
C VAL A 474 -28.72 -7.00 -23.67
N GLY A 475 -29.35 -8.18 -23.64
CA GLY A 475 -28.66 -9.44 -23.40
C GLY A 475 -28.03 -9.57 -21.99
N GLY A 476 -28.68 -9.02 -20.96
CA GLY A 476 -28.22 -9.13 -19.56
C GLY A 476 -27.14 -8.11 -19.15
N MET A 477 -26.78 -7.14 -19.99
CA MET A 477 -25.87 -6.04 -19.65
C MET A 477 -26.65 -4.77 -19.27
N GLY A 478 -26.22 -4.10 -18.20
CA GLY A 478 -26.75 -2.79 -17.78
C GLY A 478 -26.06 -1.64 -18.51
N ARG A 479 -26.80 -0.62 -18.93
CA ARG A 479 -26.25 0.58 -19.60
C ARG A 479 -26.63 1.83 -18.82
N ILE A 480 -25.65 2.71 -18.61
CA ILE A 480 -25.85 4.01 -17.96
C ILE A 480 -25.24 5.13 -18.80
N SER A 481 -25.96 6.24 -18.88
CA SER A 481 -25.62 7.41 -19.69
C SER A 481 -26.19 8.67 -19.04
N GLY A 482 -25.57 9.83 -19.29
CA GLY A 482 -26.13 11.13 -18.90
C GLY A 482 -26.10 11.39 -17.40
N VAL A 483 -27.01 12.26 -16.93
CA VAL A 483 -27.13 12.60 -15.51
C VAL A 483 -28.00 11.55 -14.83
N LEU A 484 -27.47 10.84 -13.84
CA LEU A 484 -28.21 9.80 -13.14
C LEU A 484 -29.43 10.39 -12.41
N GLY A 485 -30.60 9.81 -12.69
CA GLY A 485 -31.89 10.17 -12.10
C GLY A 485 -31.93 9.71 -10.65
N LEU A 486 -32.45 10.58 -9.79
CA LEU A 486 -32.54 10.40 -8.36
C LEU A 486 -33.94 9.89 -8.04
N ASP A 487 -34.07 8.69 -7.46
CA ASP A 487 -35.36 8.15 -7.03
C ASP A 487 -36.00 9.08 -5.98
N GLU A 488 -37.31 9.32 -6.08
CA GLU A 488 -38.09 10.31 -5.28
C GLU A 488 -38.07 10.09 -3.76
N VAL A 489 -37.43 9.02 -3.27
CA VAL A 489 -37.35 8.65 -1.85
C VAL A 489 -35.95 8.81 -1.24
N GLY A 490 -34.93 9.25 -1.99
CA GLY A 490 -33.61 9.47 -1.40
C GLY A 490 -32.41 9.76 -2.30
N GLY A 491 -32.61 9.94 -3.61
CA GLY A 491 -31.55 10.37 -4.53
C GLY A 491 -30.27 9.53 -4.53
N SER A 492 -30.41 8.21 -4.60
CA SER A 492 -29.30 7.29 -4.85
C SER A 492 -29.56 6.40 -6.06
N PHE A 493 -28.51 6.05 -6.80
CA PHE A 493 -28.54 5.10 -7.91
C PHE A 493 -27.57 3.95 -7.63
N THR A 494 -27.98 2.70 -7.80
CA THR A 494 -27.15 1.51 -7.45
C THR A 494 -26.77 0.70 -8.69
N LEU A 495 -25.47 0.41 -8.83
CA LEU A 495 -24.94 -0.57 -9.78
C LEU A 495 -24.79 -1.91 -9.08
N THR A 496 -25.55 -2.91 -9.53
CA THR A 496 -25.57 -4.26 -8.96
C THR A 496 -24.49 -5.16 -9.53
N ASN A 497 -24.06 -6.17 -8.78
CA ASN A 497 -23.01 -7.10 -9.22
C ASN A 497 -23.53 -8.30 -10.04
N ASP A 498 -24.84 -8.39 -10.28
CA ASP A 498 -25.49 -9.43 -11.09
C ASP A 498 -25.22 -9.30 -12.60
N ARG A 499 -24.61 -8.18 -13.03
CA ARG A 499 -24.36 -7.84 -14.43
C ARG A 499 -23.13 -6.98 -14.62
N VAL A 500 -22.67 -6.91 -15.87
CA VAL A 500 -21.65 -5.95 -16.31
C VAL A 500 -22.34 -4.64 -16.71
N TRP A 501 -21.83 -3.51 -16.21
CA TRP A 501 -22.35 -2.18 -16.50
C TRP A 501 -21.52 -1.48 -17.57
N HIS A 502 -22.19 -0.87 -18.55
CA HIS A 502 -21.52 -0.11 -19.60
C HIS A 502 -21.76 1.40 -19.39
N LEU A 503 -20.67 2.14 -19.26
CA LEU A 503 -20.67 3.60 -19.30
C LEU A 503 -20.79 4.05 -20.75
N LEU A 504 -21.80 4.86 -21.06
CA LEU A 504 -22.01 5.43 -22.39
C LEU A 504 -21.83 6.95 -22.31
N GLY A 505 -20.70 7.42 -22.83
CA GLY A 505 -20.34 8.83 -22.79
C GLY A 505 -20.20 9.36 -21.37
N ARG A 506 -20.66 10.59 -21.14
CA ARG A 506 -20.48 11.29 -19.86
C ARG A 506 -21.59 10.88 -18.89
N VAL A 507 -21.25 10.04 -17.92
CA VAL A 507 -22.13 9.66 -16.81
C VAL A 507 -21.87 10.62 -15.65
N GLN A 508 -22.93 11.23 -15.12
CA GLN A 508 -22.82 12.30 -14.14
C GLN A 508 -23.62 11.98 -12.88
N VAL A 509 -22.98 12.09 -11.72
CA VAL A 509 -23.64 12.06 -10.40
C VAL A 509 -23.85 13.51 -9.96
N PRO A 510 -25.10 14.01 -9.95
CA PRO A 510 -25.38 15.41 -9.63
C PRO A 510 -25.14 15.73 -8.14
N ASP A 511 -25.18 17.03 -7.80
CA ASP A 511 -25.17 17.48 -6.40
C ASP A 511 -26.31 16.83 -5.59
N GLY A 512 -26.00 16.37 -4.38
CA GLY A 512 -26.92 15.59 -3.53
C GLY A 512 -27.08 14.12 -3.93
N GLY A 513 -26.71 13.74 -5.17
CA GLY A 513 -26.82 12.37 -5.67
C GLY A 513 -25.78 11.42 -5.10
N VAL A 514 -26.16 10.15 -4.89
CA VAL A 514 -25.25 9.10 -4.43
C VAL A 514 -25.24 7.93 -5.42
N LEU A 515 -24.09 7.66 -6.04
CA LEU A 515 -23.88 6.44 -6.83
C LEU A 515 -23.34 5.33 -5.93
N ARG A 516 -24.11 4.27 -5.71
CA ARG A 516 -23.68 3.07 -4.99
C ARG A 516 -23.26 1.99 -5.98
N ILE A 517 -22.19 1.27 -5.69
CA ILE A 517 -21.69 0.18 -6.52
C ILE A 517 -21.45 -1.02 -5.62
N GLU A 518 -22.15 -2.12 -5.91
CA GLU A 518 -22.00 -3.36 -5.16
C GLU A 518 -20.62 -3.97 -5.36
N ARG A 519 -20.16 -4.74 -4.37
CA ARG A 519 -18.87 -5.44 -4.41
C ARG A 519 -18.81 -6.42 -5.58
N GLY A 520 -17.65 -6.57 -6.20
CA GLY A 520 -17.46 -7.45 -7.37
C GLY A 520 -18.06 -6.93 -8.68
N THR A 521 -18.67 -5.73 -8.69
CA THR A 521 -19.25 -5.16 -9.91
C THR A 521 -18.18 -4.81 -10.94
N GLU A 522 -18.41 -5.20 -12.20
CA GLU A 522 -17.60 -4.80 -13.35
C GLU A 522 -18.29 -3.68 -14.15
N ILE A 523 -17.57 -2.60 -14.37
CA ILE A 523 -18.00 -1.41 -15.12
C ILE A 523 -17.04 -1.21 -16.30
N ARG A 524 -17.60 -1.09 -17.51
CA ARG A 524 -16.84 -0.95 -18.76
C ARG A 524 -17.08 0.41 -19.41
N GLY A 525 -16.02 1.14 -19.70
CA GLY A 525 -16.05 2.39 -20.46
C GLY A 525 -15.40 2.23 -21.83
N GLY A 526 -15.87 2.99 -22.82
CA GLY A 526 -15.25 3.05 -24.15
C GLY A 526 -15.35 4.42 -24.79
N ILE A 527 -15.00 4.51 -26.07
CA ILE A 527 -15.29 5.69 -26.88
C ILE A 527 -16.55 5.40 -27.70
N ASP A 528 -17.63 6.09 -27.38
CA ASP A 528 -18.87 5.99 -28.13
C ASP A 528 -18.87 6.96 -29.31
N PRO A 529 -19.27 6.54 -30.53
CA PRO A 529 -19.30 7.42 -31.70
C PRO A 529 -20.23 8.62 -31.59
N GLU A 530 -21.32 8.51 -30.80
CA GLU A 530 -22.36 9.54 -30.65
C GLU A 530 -22.23 10.28 -29.31
N ALA A 531 -21.97 9.55 -28.22
CA ALA A 531 -21.88 10.08 -26.86
C ALA A 531 -20.45 10.53 -26.46
N GLY A 532 -19.43 10.17 -27.27
CA GLY A 532 -18.04 10.52 -27.05
C GLY A 532 -17.33 9.61 -26.04
N THR A 533 -16.21 10.11 -25.50
CA THR A 533 -15.40 9.38 -24.50
C THR A 533 -16.20 9.11 -23.24
N SER A 534 -16.23 7.85 -22.80
CA SER A 534 -16.94 7.47 -21.59
C SER A 534 -16.16 7.90 -20.35
N VAL A 535 -16.80 8.64 -19.45
CA VAL A 535 -16.21 9.17 -18.22
C VAL A 535 -17.29 9.24 -17.14
N LEU A 536 -16.94 8.86 -15.91
CA LEU A 536 -17.83 8.99 -14.75
C LEU A 536 -17.42 10.23 -13.94
N VAL A 537 -18.33 11.19 -13.83
CA VAL A 537 -18.08 12.50 -13.22
C VAL A 537 -19.00 12.68 -12.02
N VAL A 538 -18.41 12.79 -10.82
CA VAL A 538 -19.12 13.14 -9.58
C VAL A 538 -19.02 14.65 -9.38
N HIS A 539 -20.16 15.33 -9.38
CA HIS A 539 -20.24 16.79 -9.21
C HIS A 539 -19.87 17.21 -7.78
N PRO A 540 -19.53 18.49 -7.54
CA PRO A 540 -19.34 18.99 -6.19
C PRO A 540 -20.60 18.81 -5.34
N GLY A 541 -20.55 17.91 -4.36
CA GLY A 541 -21.66 17.57 -3.45
C GLY A 541 -22.37 16.25 -3.79
N GLY A 542 -22.09 15.67 -4.95
CA GLY A 542 -22.39 14.28 -5.25
C GLY A 542 -21.41 13.32 -4.57
N ARG A 543 -21.79 12.05 -4.43
CA ARG A 543 -20.99 11.00 -3.77
C ARG A 543 -20.96 9.71 -4.58
N ILE A 544 -19.82 9.01 -4.54
CA ILE A 544 -19.67 7.64 -5.04
C ILE A 544 -19.35 6.68 -3.89
N VAL A 545 -20.03 5.54 -3.80
CA VAL A 545 -19.81 4.51 -2.79
C VAL A 545 -19.44 3.22 -3.51
N ALA A 546 -18.13 3.02 -3.70
CA ALA A 546 -17.53 1.82 -4.28
C ALA A 546 -16.59 1.19 -3.24
N ASP A 547 -17.19 0.43 -2.30
CA ASP A 547 -16.47 -0.22 -1.20
C ASP A 547 -16.37 -1.73 -1.48
N GLY A 548 -15.45 -2.11 -2.36
CA GLY A 548 -15.15 -3.51 -2.70
C GLY A 548 -14.45 -4.28 -1.57
N SER A 549 -14.08 -5.53 -1.85
CA SER A 549 -13.26 -6.36 -0.93
C SER A 549 -12.07 -6.99 -1.66
N GLU A 550 -11.16 -7.63 -0.93
CA GLU A 550 -10.04 -8.36 -1.55
C GLU A 550 -10.55 -9.49 -2.47
N ALA A 551 -11.61 -10.19 -2.05
CA ALA A 551 -12.20 -11.29 -2.81
C ALA A 551 -13.07 -10.79 -3.98
N GLU A 552 -13.70 -9.63 -3.81
CA GLU A 552 -14.68 -9.06 -4.75
C GLU A 552 -14.36 -7.58 -5.04
N PRO A 553 -13.23 -7.30 -5.71
CA PRO A 553 -12.86 -5.93 -6.07
C PRO A 553 -13.83 -5.37 -7.10
N ILE A 554 -14.08 -4.06 -7.03
CA ILE A 554 -14.86 -3.34 -8.05
C ILE A 554 -13.91 -2.97 -9.20
N VAL A 555 -14.32 -3.27 -10.44
CA VAL A 555 -13.45 -3.15 -11.61
C VAL A 555 -14.02 -2.16 -12.61
N PHE A 556 -13.33 -1.05 -12.82
CA PHE A 556 -13.56 -0.16 -13.94
C PHE A 556 -12.55 -0.45 -15.05
N THR A 557 -13.00 -0.89 -16.22
CA THR A 557 -12.10 -1.33 -17.29
C THR A 557 -12.61 -0.95 -18.68
N SER A 558 -11.86 -1.33 -19.71
CA SER A 558 -12.19 -1.04 -21.10
C SER A 558 -13.35 -1.90 -21.62
N LEU A 559 -14.21 -1.28 -22.43
CA LEU A 559 -15.26 -1.95 -23.21
C LEU A 559 -14.68 -2.75 -24.39
N ASN A 560 -13.43 -2.50 -24.79
CA ASN A 560 -12.80 -3.19 -25.89
C ASN A 560 -12.35 -4.60 -25.47
N ASN A 561 -12.58 -5.57 -26.35
CA ASN A 561 -12.01 -6.92 -26.21
C ASN A 561 -10.47 -6.88 -26.19
N PHE A 562 -9.87 -5.85 -26.83
CA PHE A 562 -8.44 -5.60 -26.79
C PHE A 562 -8.15 -4.32 -26.01
N ARG A 563 -7.89 -4.47 -24.72
CA ARG A 563 -7.73 -3.35 -23.80
C ARG A 563 -6.41 -2.62 -24.05
N GLN A 564 -6.47 -1.30 -24.26
CA GLN A 564 -5.31 -0.44 -24.48
C GLN A 564 -5.36 0.79 -23.57
N PRO A 565 -4.20 1.32 -23.16
CA PRO A 565 -4.15 2.58 -22.42
C PRO A 565 -4.90 3.69 -23.16
N GLY A 566 -5.85 4.33 -22.47
CA GLY A 566 -6.67 5.41 -23.03
C GLY A 566 -7.90 4.98 -23.81
N ASP A 567 -8.38 3.74 -23.60
CA ASP A 567 -9.62 3.25 -24.20
C ASP A 567 -10.87 3.98 -23.69
N TRP A 568 -10.80 4.60 -22.52
CA TRP A 568 -11.88 5.37 -21.90
C TRP A 568 -11.34 6.46 -20.96
N GLY A 569 -12.22 7.36 -20.50
CA GLY A 569 -11.85 8.57 -19.77
C GLY A 569 -11.27 8.28 -18.39
N GLY A 570 -12.03 7.61 -17.53
CA GLY A 570 -11.69 7.39 -16.13
C GLY A 570 -12.77 7.92 -15.18
N LEU A 571 -12.37 8.12 -13.93
CA LEU A 571 -13.20 8.65 -12.84
C LEU A 571 -12.79 10.07 -12.52
N VAL A 572 -13.77 10.97 -12.36
CA VAL A 572 -13.53 12.36 -11.97
C VAL A 572 -14.38 12.70 -10.75
N LEU A 573 -13.73 13.03 -9.63
CA LEU A 573 -14.36 13.43 -8.38
C LEU A 573 -14.11 14.93 -8.17
N LEU A 574 -15.17 15.73 -8.33
CA LEU A 574 -15.13 17.17 -8.11
C LEU A 574 -15.63 17.48 -6.70
N GLY A 575 -14.88 18.28 -5.95
CA GLY A 575 -15.24 18.71 -4.60
C GLY A 575 -15.15 20.22 -4.38
N ARG A 576 -15.34 20.62 -3.12
CA ARG A 576 -15.47 22.00 -2.62
C ARG A 576 -14.34 22.36 -1.65
N ALA A 577 -13.31 21.53 -1.54
CA ALA A 577 -12.13 21.84 -0.74
C ALA A 577 -11.29 22.93 -1.40
N ARG A 578 -10.45 23.62 -0.61
CA ARG A 578 -9.65 24.73 -1.12
C ARG A 578 -8.69 24.30 -2.22
N SER A 579 -8.58 25.16 -3.22
CA SER A 579 -7.57 25.15 -4.28
C SER A 579 -7.00 26.57 -4.39
N ASN A 580 -5.80 26.71 -4.95
CA ASN A 580 -5.23 28.02 -5.28
C ASN A 580 -5.61 28.51 -6.69
N CYS A 581 -6.51 27.78 -7.34
CA CYS A 581 -7.26 28.18 -8.52
C CYS A 581 -8.67 28.51 -8.04
N ASP A 582 -8.87 29.73 -7.56
CA ASP A 582 -10.11 30.17 -6.94
C ASP A 582 -11.07 30.82 -7.95
N ARG A 583 -12.38 30.63 -7.69
CA ARG A 583 -13.53 31.10 -8.49
C ARG A 583 -13.63 32.61 -8.71
N ASN A 584 -12.74 33.40 -8.09
CA ASN A 584 -12.69 34.86 -8.20
C ASN A 584 -11.51 35.37 -9.03
N GLY A 585 -10.72 34.47 -9.63
CA GLY A 585 -9.61 34.83 -10.51
C GLY A 585 -8.38 35.39 -9.78
N GLN A 586 -8.21 35.14 -8.49
CA GLN A 586 -6.99 35.50 -7.76
C GLN A 586 -5.83 34.54 -8.06
N GLY A 587 -6.15 33.30 -8.46
CA GLY A 587 -5.18 32.27 -8.88
C GLY A 587 -4.75 32.31 -10.35
N GLY A 588 -5.52 32.95 -11.24
CA GLY A 588 -5.18 33.10 -12.66
C GLY A 588 -5.28 31.82 -13.53
N CYS A 589 -5.80 30.71 -12.99
CA CYS A 589 -6.01 29.43 -13.68
C CYS A 589 -7.51 29.16 -13.95
N PRO A 590 -7.85 28.16 -14.80
CA PRO A 590 -9.24 27.78 -15.08
C PRO A 590 -9.98 27.23 -13.83
N ASP A 591 -11.25 27.65 -13.68
CA ASP A 591 -12.14 27.20 -12.59
C ASP A 591 -12.69 25.77 -12.80
N THR A 592 -12.50 25.20 -13.99
CA THR A 592 -12.94 23.86 -14.40
C THR A 592 -11.76 23.01 -14.85
N ILE A 593 -12.00 21.70 -15.01
CA ILE A 593 -10.98 20.78 -15.55
C ILE A 593 -11.00 20.88 -17.08
N PRO A 594 -9.86 21.22 -17.74
CA PRO A 594 -9.84 21.42 -19.19
C PRO A 594 -10.34 20.22 -20.01
N ALA A 595 -10.09 18.99 -19.54
CA ALA A 595 -10.59 17.78 -20.18
C ALA A 595 -12.13 17.66 -20.15
N LEU A 596 -12.77 18.14 -19.06
CA LEU A 596 -14.23 18.18 -18.95
C LEU A 596 -14.80 19.30 -19.84
N GLU A 597 -14.20 20.48 -19.81
CA GLU A 597 -14.64 21.63 -20.61
C GLU A 597 -14.58 21.32 -22.12
N ALA A 598 -13.47 20.74 -22.59
CA ALA A 598 -13.33 20.29 -23.99
C ALA A 598 -14.38 19.24 -24.40
N ASN A 599 -14.99 18.57 -23.42
CA ASN A 599 -16.07 17.60 -23.62
C ASN A 599 -17.46 18.18 -23.26
N GLY A 600 -17.59 19.51 -23.22
CA GLY A 600 -18.87 20.20 -23.03
C GLY A 600 -19.42 20.16 -21.61
N LEU A 601 -18.56 19.92 -20.61
CA LEU A 601 -18.91 19.94 -19.19
C LEU A 601 -18.22 21.11 -18.48
N ASP A 602 -18.94 22.21 -18.32
CA ASP A 602 -18.51 23.39 -17.56
C ASP A 602 -18.84 23.21 -16.07
N LEU A 603 -18.05 22.36 -15.41
CA LEU A 603 -18.25 21.98 -14.00
C LEU A 603 -17.11 22.54 -13.14
N PRO A 604 -17.37 23.56 -12.30
CA PRO A 604 -16.35 24.11 -11.42
C PRO A 604 -16.04 23.16 -10.26
N TYR A 605 -14.82 23.28 -9.73
CA TYR A 605 -14.39 22.60 -8.50
C TYR A 605 -13.72 23.60 -7.57
N GLY A 606 -13.48 23.17 -6.33
CA GLY A 606 -12.88 24.00 -5.30
C GLY A 606 -13.89 24.81 -4.50
N GLY A 607 -13.46 25.31 -3.34
CA GLY A 607 -14.32 26.05 -2.42
C GLY A 607 -13.64 26.27 -1.08
N ASN A 608 -14.42 26.26 0.00
CA ASN A 608 -13.92 26.46 1.37
C ASN A 608 -14.17 25.28 2.31
N ASP A 609 -14.70 24.16 1.79
CA ASP A 609 -15.05 22.99 2.58
C ASP A 609 -13.98 21.89 2.42
N ASN A 610 -12.94 21.96 3.25
CA ASN A 610 -11.84 21.00 3.24
C ASN A 610 -12.23 19.60 3.75
N PHE A 611 -13.41 19.45 4.36
CA PHE A 611 -13.88 18.21 4.96
C PHE A 611 -15.00 17.57 4.14
N GLN A 612 -15.27 18.06 2.93
CA GLN A 612 -16.27 17.47 2.07
C GLN A 612 -15.98 15.98 1.82
N ASN A 613 -17.02 15.17 1.92
CA ASN A 613 -16.96 13.75 1.57
C ASN A 613 -17.43 13.55 0.11
N ASN A 614 -16.51 13.21 -0.79
CA ASN A 614 -16.82 12.86 -2.18
C ASN A 614 -17.19 11.37 -2.34
N GLY A 615 -17.08 10.57 -1.28
CA GLY A 615 -17.41 9.16 -1.26
C GLY A 615 -16.29 8.23 -0.80
N ILE A 616 -16.43 6.96 -1.18
CA ILE A 616 -15.52 5.86 -0.83
C ILE A 616 -15.12 5.15 -2.13
N LEU A 617 -13.81 5.03 -2.36
CA LEU A 617 -13.23 4.08 -3.31
C LEU A 617 -12.30 3.15 -2.51
N ARG A 618 -12.73 1.91 -2.30
CA ARG A 618 -11.95 0.88 -1.60
C ARG A 618 -11.93 -0.43 -2.36
N TYR A 619 -10.74 -1.06 -2.51
CA TYR A 619 -10.55 -2.25 -3.35
C TYR A 619 -11.09 -2.04 -4.77
N VAL A 620 -10.69 -0.93 -5.38
CA VAL A 620 -11.12 -0.52 -6.71
C VAL A 620 -9.95 -0.62 -7.68
N ARG A 621 -10.20 -1.25 -8.84
CA ARG A 621 -9.27 -1.26 -9.98
C ARG A 621 -9.79 -0.34 -11.07
N VAL A 622 -8.94 0.56 -11.55
CA VAL A 622 -9.20 1.39 -12.73
C VAL A 622 -8.15 1.07 -13.78
N GLU A 623 -8.59 0.38 -14.83
CA GLU A 623 -7.72 -0.23 -15.82
C GLU A 623 -7.93 0.43 -17.20
N TYR A 624 -6.83 0.65 -17.93
CA TYR A 624 -6.84 1.06 -19.35
C TYR A 624 -7.52 2.42 -19.64
N ALA A 625 -7.75 3.23 -18.62
CA ALA A 625 -8.32 4.57 -18.73
C ALA A 625 -7.28 5.62 -19.17
N GLY A 626 -7.65 6.90 -19.20
CA GLY A 626 -6.76 8.01 -19.55
C GLY A 626 -6.85 8.43 -21.03
N ALA A 627 -8.04 8.37 -21.62
CA ALA A 627 -8.28 8.76 -23.00
C ALA A 627 -7.93 10.23 -23.26
N CYS A 628 -7.55 10.52 -24.51
CA CYS A 628 -7.39 11.91 -24.93
C CYS A 628 -8.75 12.63 -24.93
N ALA A 629 -8.81 13.78 -24.27
CA ALA A 629 -10.01 14.60 -24.18
C ALA A 629 -10.12 15.59 -25.35
N GLU A 630 -8.98 16.13 -25.80
CA GLU A 630 -8.90 17.09 -26.91
C GLU A 630 -7.64 16.89 -27.77
N TYR A 631 -7.82 16.79 -29.08
CA TYR A 631 -6.72 16.75 -30.06
C TYR A 631 -6.54 18.10 -30.75
N VAL A 632 -5.30 18.59 -30.73
CA VAL A 632 -4.86 19.71 -31.59
C VAL A 632 -3.85 19.16 -32.59
N GLY A 633 -4.32 18.94 -33.82
CA GLY A 633 -3.57 18.19 -34.82
C GLY A 633 -3.36 16.74 -34.38
N ASN A 634 -2.11 16.28 -34.34
CA ASN A 634 -1.75 14.92 -33.90
C ASN A 634 -1.32 14.86 -32.42
N GLN A 635 -1.40 15.97 -31.69
CA GLN A 635 -1.03 16.03 -30.28
C GLN A 635 -2.29 16.08 -29.42
N CYS A 636 -2.29 15.27 -28.36
CA CYS A 636 -3.33 15.35 -27.35
C CYS A 636 -3.02 16.52 -26.41
N LEU A 637 -3.87 17.54 -26.41
CA LEU A 637 -3.69 18.74 -25.61
C LEU A 637 -4.12 18.48 -24.16
N HIS A 638 -5.33 17.96 -23.98
CA HIS A 638 -5.90 17.62 -22.68
C HIS A 638 -6.20 16.13 -22.60
N HIS A 639 -5.83 15.51 -21.49
CA HIS A 639 -6.07 14.09 -21.24
C HIS A 639 -7.09 13.97 -20.10
N PHE A 640 -7.96 12.98 -20.21
CA PHE A 640 -8.55 12.38 -19.01
C PHE A 640 -7.49 11.54 -18.29
N HIS A 641 -7.76 11.23 -17.03
CA HIS A 641 -6.91 10.38 -16.21
C HIS A 641 -7.78 9.29 -15.57
N PRO A 642 -7.24 8.08 -15.32
CA PRO A 642 -7.96 7.01 -14.64
C PRO A 642 -8.64 7.47 -13.35
N LEU A 643 -7.94 8.26 -12.55
CA LEU A 643 -8.52 8.92 -11.38
C LEU A 643 -8.12 10.39 -11.35
N THR A 644 -9.11 11.26 -11.44
CA THR A 644 -8.97 12.71 -11.28
C THR A 644 -9.65 13.15 -9.99
N LEU A 645 -8.91 13.80 -9.11
CA LEU A 645 -9.40 14.35 -7.83
C LEU A 645 -9.26 15.87 -7.89
N ALA A 646 -10.36 16.60 -7.95
CA ALA A 646 -10.32 18.06 -8.10
C ALA A 646 -11.06 18.73 -6.95
N GLY A 647 -10.35 19.42 -6.06
CA GLY A 647 -10.94 20.03 -4.86
C GLY A 647 -11.58 19.00 -3.93
N ALA A 648 -11.13 17.74 -3.94
CA ALA A 648 -11.68 16.69 -3.10
C ALA A 648 -11.33 16.92 -1.62
N GLY A 649 -12.28 16.66 -0.73
CA GLY A 649 -12.13 16.90 0.70
C GLY A 649 -11.53 15.72 1.46
N SER A 650 -11.03 16.00 2.66
CA SER A 650 -10.30 15.05 3.54
C SER A 650 -11.15 13.92 4.10
N ALA A 651 -12.48 14.06 4.12
CA ALA A 651 -13.41 13.00 4.53
C ALA A 651 -13.67 11.94 3.43
N THR A 652 -13.13 12.14 2.23
CA THR A 652 -13.19 11.16 1.13
C THR A 652 -12.25 10.00 1.43
N VAL A 653 -12.75 8.77 1.32
CA VAL A 653 -11.96 7.55 1.60
C VAL A 653 -11.42 6.97 0.30
N LEU A 654 -10.09 7.02 0.14
CA LEU A 654 -9.38 6.41 -0.99
C LEU A 654 -8.35 5.42 -0.45
N ASP A 655 -8.65 4.13 -0.55
CA ASP A 655 -7.84 3.08 0.07
C ASP A 655 -7.78 1.81 -0.79
N ARG A 656 -6.60 1.20 -0.99
CA ARG A 656 -6.44 -0.01 -1.82
C ARG A 656 -6.98 0.20 -3.23
N LEU A 657 -6.31 1.11 -3.93
CA LEU A 657 -6.62 1.46 -5.31
C LEU A 657 -5.55 0.92 -6.24
N GLN A 658 -5.97 0.30 -7.35
CA GLN A 658 -5.06 -0.05 -8.43
C GLN A 658 -5.39 0.77 -9.67
N ILE A 659 -4.40 1.50 -10.17
CA ILE A 659 -4.44 2.11 -11.49
C ILE A 659 -3.53 1.29 -12.40
N HIS A 660 -4.09 0.69 -13.46
CA HIS A 660 -3.34 -0.16 -14.37
C HIS A 660 -3.37 0.39 -15.79
N ARG A 661 -2.20 0.56 -16.40
CA ARG A 661 -2.04 0.91 -17.83
C ARG A 661 -2.76 2.19 -18.24
N SER A 662 -2.50 3.28 -17.54
CA SER A 662 -3.04 4.60 -17.87
C SER A 662 -2.53 5.10 -19.24
N GLY A 663 -3.42 5.67 -20.05
CA GLY A 663 -3.07 6.45 -21.25
C GLY A 663 -2.50 7.84 -20.96
N ALA A 664 -2.52 8.27 -19.69
CA ALA A 664 -2.07 9.57 -19.21
C ALA A 664 -1.31 9.43 -17.88
N ASP A 665 -1.43 10.41 -16.97
CA ASP A 665 -1.02 10.25 -15.56
C ASP A 665 -1.87 9.15 -14.90
N GLY A 666 -1.34 8.45 -13.89
CA GLY A 666 -2.09 7.43 -13.14
C GLY A 666 -3.18 8.05 -12.27
N ILE A 667 -2.78 8.91 -11.33
CA ILE A 667 -3.68 9.74 -10.53
C ILE A 667 -3.35 11.20 -10.78
N ARG A 668 -4.37 12.01 -11.06
CA ARG A 668 -4.24 13.46 -11.25
C ARG A 668 -5.02 14.22 -10.19
N ILE A 669 -4.34 15.09 -9.45
CA ILE A 669 -4.92 15.87 -8.35
C ILE A 669 -4.88 17.36 -8.69
N PHE A 670 -6.02 18.04 -8.56
CA PHE A 670 -6.18 19.47 -8.76
C PHE A 670 -6.69 20.10 -7.45
N GLY A 671 -5.77 20.51 -6.57
CA GLY A 671 -6.08 21.09 -5.27
C GLY A 671 -6.81 20.13 -4.32
N GLY A 672 -7.30 20.66 -3.20
CA GLY A 672 -8.04 19.91 -2.19
C GLY A 672 -7.19 19.36 -1.06
N TRP A 673 -7.84 18.58 -0.19
CA TRP A 673 -7.32 18.08 1.08
C TRP A 673 -7.48 16.55 1.20
N VAL A 674 -7.76 15.88 0.08
CA VAL A 674 -7.98 14.44 0.03
C VAL A 674 -6.73 13.65 0.43
N ASN A 675 -6.95 12.61 1.21
CA ASN A 675 -5.90 11.69 1.64
C ASN A 675 -6.04 10.35 0.91
N ILE A 676 -4.91 9.69 0.60
CA ILE A 676 -4.87 8.47 -0.19
C ILE A 676 -3.96 7.43 0.48
N ARG A 677 -4.43 6.20 0.64
CA ARG A 677 -3.64 5.12 1.27
C ARG A 677 -3.63 3.87 0.41
N ARG A 678 -2.52 3.12 0.40
CA ARG A 678 -2.39 1.83 -0.32
C ARG A 678 -2.78 1.95 -1.80
N VAL A 679 -1.92 2.59 -2.58
CA VAL A 679 -2.16 2.85 -4.00
C VAL A 679 -1.12 2.14 -4.83
N LEU A 680 -1.57 1.39 -5.83
CA LEU A 680 -0.71 0.71 -6.80
C LEU A 680 -0.95 1.31 -8.18
N VAL A 681 0.03 2.04 -8.71
CA VAL A 681 0.03 2.56 -10.08
C VAL A 681 1.00 1.74 -10.91
N THR A 682 0.48 1.00 -11.89
CA THR A 682 1.28 0.10 -12.73
C THR A 682 1.19 0.51 -14.19
N GLN A 683 2.36 0.69 -14.79
CA GLN A 683 2.58 1.03 -16.19
C GLN A 683 1.79 2.27 -16.66
N PRO A 684 1.82 3.40 -15.92
CA PRO A 684 1.26 4.64 -16.43
C PRO A 684 2.07 5.10 -17.65
N ARG A 685 1.39 5.66 -18.66
CA ARG A 685 2.09 6.21 -19.82
C ARG A 685 2.85 7.48 -19.46
N LYS A 686 2.29 8.34 -18.60
CA LYS A 686 2.95 9.58 -18.14
C LYS A 686 3.37 9.45 -16.69
N ASN A 687 2.90 10.34 -15.80
CA ASN A 687 3.33 10.35 -14.41
C ASN A 687 2.56 9.32 -13.59
N GLY A 688 3.15 8.82 -12.49
CA GLY A 688 2.44 7.94 -11.56
C GLY A 688 1.34 8.70 -10.82
N VAL A 689 1.76 9.60 -9.94
CA VAL A 689 0.89 10.54 -9.22
C VAL A 689 1.31 11.96 -9.57
N ALA A 690 0.37 12.76 -10.08
CA ALA A 690 0.61 14.13 -10.44
C ALA A 690 -0.36 15.08 -9.73
N TRP A 691 0.13 16.21 -9.23
CA TRP A 691 -0.69 17.22 -8.59
C TRP A 691 -0.43 18.63 -9.11
N SER A 692 -1.46 19.45 -9.01
CA SER A 692 -1.42 20.91 -9.18
C SER A 692 -2.46 21.58 -8.29
N HIS A 693 -2.51 22.90 -8.30
CA HIS A 693 -3.58 23.73 -7.76
C HIS A 693 -3.73 23.73 -6.23
N GLY A 694 -2.66 23.46 -5.49
CA GLY A 694 -2.61 23.66 -4.04
C GLY A 694 -3.09 22.46 -3.22
N TRP A 695 -2.68 21.24 -3.57
CA TRP A 695 -3.03 20.03 -2.81
C TRP A 695 -2.31 20.00 -1.45
N TRP A 696 -3.07 19.78 -0.37
CA TRP A 696 -2.62 19.77 1.04
C TRP A 696 -2.93 18.44 1.75
N GLY A 697 -3.13 17.36 1.00
CA GLY A 697 -3.46 16.05 1.56
C GLY A 697 -2.24 15.15 1.80
N HIS A 698 -2.52 13.94 2.27
CA HIS A 698 -1.53 12.94 2.61
C HIS A 698 -1.59 11.72 1.68
N ALA A 699 -0.44 11.09 1.42
CA ALA A 699 -0.36 9.82 0.70
C ALA A 699 0.55 8.81 1.43
N GLN A 700 0.09 7.57 1.62
CA GLN A 700 0.90 6.52 2.27
C GLN A 700 0.76 5.14 1.64
N PHE A 701 1.85 4.37 1.61
CA PHE A 701 1.94 3.03 1.00
C PHE A 701 1.64 3.10 -0.50
N VAL A 702 2.44 3.89 -1.21
CA VAL A 702 2.26 4.14 -2.65
C VAL A 702 3.30 3.39 -3.45
N ILE A 703 2.85 2.57 -4.39
CA ILE A 703 3.69 1.86 -5.35
C ILE A 703 3.47 2.46 -6.73
N VAL A 704 4.56 2.84 -7.40
CA VAL A 704 4.52 3.29 -8.80
C VAL A 704 5.54 2.49 -9.60
N GLN A 705 5.08 1.75 -10.61
CA GLN A 705 5.93 0.98 -11.49
C GLN A 705 5.74 1.45 -12.93
N HIS A 706 6.75 2.10 -13.52
CA HIS A 706 6.79 2.39 -14.95
C HIS A 706 7.28 1.17 -15.74
N MET A 707 6.94 1.10 -17.03
CA MET A 707 7.57 0.13 -17.93
C MET A 707 9.04 0.53 -18.14
N ALA A 708 9.97 -0.41 -17.94
CA ALA A 708 11.42 -0.18 -18.04
C ALA A 708 11.82 0.54 -19.34
N ASN A 709 11.24 0.13 -20.47
CA ASN A 709 11.57 0.65 -21.80
C ASN A 709 10.44 1.52 -22.38
N SER A 710 9.75 2.29 -21.55
CA SER A 710 8.73 3.23 -22.05
C SER A 710 9.39 4.29 -22.95
N ALA A 711 8.84 4.52 -24.15
CA ALA A 711 9.36 5.53 -25.07
C ALA A 711 9.09 6.98 -24.62
N ASP A 712 8.19 7.19 -23.66
CA ASP A 712 7.84 8.49 -23.11
C ASP A 712 7.49 8.36 -21.61
N PRO A 713 8.40 7.90 -20.75
CA PRO A 713 8.11 7.74 -19.34
C PRO A 713 7.94 9.12 -18.68
N GLY A 714 6.90 9.28 -17.86
CA GLY A 714 6.78 10.44 -16.97
C GLY A 714 7.58 10.25 -15.68
N ALA A 715 7.28 11.09 -14.69
CA ALA A 715 7.84 10.99 -13.35
C ALA A 715 7.01 10.06 -12.45
N ALA A 716 7.59 9.38 -11.46
CA ALA A 716 6.79 8.63 -10.49
C ALA A 716 5.88 9.59 -9.70
N PHE A 717 6.44 10.71 -9.24
CA PHE A 717 5.71 11.82 -8.62
C PHE A 717 6.00 13.12 -9.36
N SER A 718 4.95 13.86 -9.74
CA SER A 718 5.08 15.16 -10.40
C SER A 718 4.20 16.23 -9.75
N GLY A 719 4.80 17.30 -9.25
CA GLY A 719 4.10 18.36 -8.54
C GLY A 719 4.23 19.73 -9.16
N ASP A 720 3.10 20.45 -9.23
CA ASP A 720 3.03 21.89 -9.43
C ASP A 720 2.18 22.50 -8.30
N SER A 721 2.37 23.79 -7.99
CA SER A 721 1.42 24.55 -7.18
C SER A 721 0.43 25.32 -8.04
N ASN A 722 0.90 26.27 -8.85
CA ASN A 722 0.07 27.03 -9.76
C ASN A 722 0.94 27.65 -10.86
N GLU A 723 0.72 27.21 -12.11
CA GLU A 723 1.50 27.62 -13.27
C GLU A 723 1.36 29.11 -13.65
N HIS A 724 0.27 29.77 -13.24
CA HIS A 724 -0.03 31.17 -13.55
C HIS A 724 0.42 32.12 -12.42
N ASN A 725 0.34 31.67 -11.18
CA ASN A 725 0.77 32.42 -10.00
C ASN A 725 1.28 31.47 -8.91
N HIS A 726 2.57 31.16 -8.95
CA HIS A 726 3.22 30.25 -8.01
C HIS A 726 3.13 30.66 -6.51
N ASN A 727 2.79 31.92 -6.21
CA ASN A 727 2.59 32.42 -4.85
C ASN A 727 1.13 32.29 -4.37
N ALA A 728 0.21 31.85 -5.22
CA ALA A 728 -1.19 31.68 -4.86
C ALA A 728 -1.34 30.65 -3.74
N GLY A 729 -2.02 31.05 -2.67
CA GLY A 729 -2.32 30.19 -1.53
C GLY A 729 -3.62 29.40 -1.75
N PRO A 730 -3.74 28.18 -1.20
CA PRO A 730 -2.67 27.41 -0.56
C PRO A 730 -1.67 26.89 -1.59
N ARG A 731 -0.36 26.98 -1.32
CA ARG A 731 0.65 26.37 -2.20
C ARG A 731 0.63 24.85 -2.04
N SER A 732 0.85 24.05 -3.08
CA SER A 732 0.85 22.58 -2.92
C SER A 732 1.89 22.14 -1.88
N TYR A 733 1.48 21.38 -0.88
CA TYR A 733 2.31 20.78 0.16
C TYR A 733 1.75 19.40 0.54
N PRO A 734 1.95 18.36 -0.30
CA PRO A 734 1.55 17.01 0.07
C PRO A 734 2.57 16.36 1.01
N SER A 735 2.08 15.61 2.00
CA SER A 735 2.93 14.71 2.79
C SER A 735 2.80 13.28 2.28
N ILE A 736 3.90 12.74 1.78
CA ILE A 736 3.98 11.43 1.13
C ILE A 736 4.94 10.54 1.93
N ALA A 737 4.46 9.38 2.39
CA ALA A 737 5.24 8.44 3.17
C ALA A 737 5.17 7.01 2.60
N ASN A 738 6.19 6.18 2.88
CA ASN A 738 6.18 4.76 2.54
C ASN A 738 5.94 4.49 1.05
N VAL A 739 6.92 4.90 0.23
CA VAL A 739 6.82 4.83 -1.23
C VAL A 739 7.72 3.73 -1.77
N THR A 740 7.27 3.00 -2.78
CA THR A 740 8.15 2.18 -3.64
C THR A 740 7.92 2.56 -5.09
N ALA A 741 8.87 3.24 -5.71
CA ALA A 741 8.80 3.66 -7.11
C ALA A 741 9.89 3.00 -7.94
N ILE A 742 9.56 2.60 -9.17
CA ILE A 742 10.41 1.78 -10.03
C ILE A 742 10.32 2.28 -11.46
N ASN A 743 11.48 2.54 -12.07
CA ASN A 743 11.63 3.06 -13.42
C ASN A 743 10.93 4.42 -13.63
N GLY A 744 11.20 5.02 -14.79
CA GLY A 744 10.57 6.27 -15.22
C GLY A 744 11.63 7.31 -15.53
N ARG A 745 11.19 8.49 -15.99
CA ARG A 745 12.14 9.54 -16.38
C ARG A 745 12.65 10.34 -15.18
N GLU A 746 11.81 10.55 -14.19
CA GLU A 746 12.20 11.16 -12.93
C GLU A 746 11.51 10.44 -11.77
N SER A 747 12.20 10.25 -10.66
CA SER A 747 11.57 9.67 -9.48
C SER A 747 10.64 10.69 -8.82
N VAL A 748 11.11 11.94 -8.68
CA VAL A 748 10.33 13.08 -8.23
C VAL A 748 10.62 14.29 -9.11
N ARG A 749 9.56 14.94 -9.58
CA ARG A 749 9.61 16.19 -10.33
C ARG A 749 8.76 17.25 -9.63
N LEU A 750 9.34 18.40 -9.29
CA LEU A 750 8.62 19.54 -8.74
C LEU A 750 8.82 20.79 -9.61
N ALA A 751 7.75 21.55 -9.78
CA ALA A 751 7.69 22.77 -10.55
C ALA A 751 6.82 23.83 -9.84
N THR A 752 7.01 25.09 -10.25
CA THR A 752 6.12 26.23 -10.04
C THR A 752 5.48 26.32 -8.65
N GLY A 753 6.31 26.51 -7.63
CA GLY A 753 5.89 26.82 -6.26
C GLY A 753 5.39 25.63 -5.44
N SER A 754 5.43 24.41 -5.98
CA SER A 754 5.11 23.20 -5.22
C SER A 754 6.19 22.92 -4.18
N SER A 755 5.74 22.62 -2.97
CA SER A 755 6.55 22.06 -1.90
C SER A 755 6.24 20.57 -1.73
N ILE A 756 6.98 19.86 -0.88
CA ILE A 756 6.73 18.46 -0.54
C ILE A 756 7.26 18.10 0.85
N GLU A 757 6.56 17.19 1.52
CA GLU A 757 7.13 16.32 2.56
C GLU A 757 7.18 14.89 2.02
N LEU A 758 8.38 14.31 1.84
CA LEU A 758 8.61 12.98 1.32
C LEU A 758 9.47 12.16 2.26
N VAL A 759 8.92 11.07 2.81
CA VAL A 759 9.59 10.27 3.82
C VAL A 759 9.51 8.77 3.56
N ASN A 760 10.57 8.04 3.92
CA ASN A 760 10.58 6.57 3.93
C ASN A 760 10.28 5.90 2.57
N GLY A 761 10.85 6.43 1.49
CA GLY A 761 10.68 5.93 0.13
C GLY A 761 11.84 5.07 -0.39
N ILE A 762 11.53 4.17 -1.31
CA ILE A 762 12.45 3.41 -2.16
C ILE A 762 12.21 3.84 -3.60
N PHE A 763 13.25 4.29 -4.28
CA PHE A 763 13.22 4.67 -5.69
C PHE A 763 14.27 3.84 -6.41
N ALA A 764 13.85 2.77 -7.09
CA ALA A 764 14.72 1.79 -7.72
C ALA A 764 14.79 1.94 -9.26
N ASN A 765 15.98 1.70 -9.82
CA ASN A 765 16.21 1.52 -11.26
C ASN A 765 16.07 2.77 -12.17
N TRP A 766 16.72 3.89 -11.80
CA TRP A 766 16.93 5.06 -12.69
C TRP A 766 18.35 5.06 -13.25
N SER A 767 18.63 4.28 -14.29
CA SER A 767 20.00 3.98 -14.72
C SER A 767 20.54 4.83 -15.88
N GLU A 768 19.72 5.65 -16.53
CA GLU A 768 20.13 6.44 -17.70
C GLU A 768 20.64 7.87 -17.38
N GLU A 769 21.42 8.46 -18.29
CA GLU A 769 21.94 9.84 -18.16
C GLU A 769 20.86 10.94 -18.13
N HIS A 770 19.62 10.62 -18.56
CA HIS A 770 18.49 11.56 -18.54
C HIS A 770 17.43 11.21 -17.50
N GLU A 771 17.78 10.31 -16.59
CA GLU A 771 16.94 9.79 -15.51
C GLU A 771 17.39 10.38 -14.17
N TYR A 772 16.51 11.16 -13.55
CA TYR A 772 16.85 11.93 -12.35
C TYR A 772 16.16 11.36 -11.11
N CYS A 773 16.88 11.25 -9.98
CA CYS A 773 16.20 11.00 -8.71
C CYS A 773 15.27 12.16 -8.37
N PHE A 774 15.80 13.37 -8.30
CA PHE A 774 15.01 14.54 -7.93
C PHE A 774 15.24 15.69 -8.88
N ARG A 775 14.16 16.27 -9.37
CA ARG A 775 14.22 17.40 -10.30
C ARG A 775 13.32 18.54 -9.85
N ALA A 776 13.95 19.67 -9.51
CA ALA A 776 13.28 20.94 -9.28
C ALA A 776 13.52 21.89 -10.46
N TYR A 777 12.46 22.28 -11.17
CA TYR A 777 12.58 23.06 -12.42
C TYR A 777 12.97 24.53 -12.23
N ASP A 778 12.61 25.11 -11.09
CA ASP A 778 12.84 26.51 -10.76
C ASP A 778 13.30 26.66 -9.30
N ASN A 779 13.79 27.85 -8.95
CA ASN A 779 14.26 28.15 -7.60
C ASN A 779 13.11 28.23 -6.58
N THR A 780 11.86 28.19 -7.03
CA THR A 780 10.70 28.42 -6.16
C THR A 780 10.42 27.24 -5.25
N PHE A 781 11.01 26.07 -5.52
CA PHE A 781 11.11 24.99 -4.54
C PHE A 781 11.95 25.42 -3.34
N TRP A 782 13.12 26.01 -3.58
CA TRP A 782 14.09 26.42 -2.54
C TRP A 782 13.69 27.68 -1.77
N ASP A 783 12.95 28.58 -2.41
CA ASP A 783 12.48 29.82 -1.80
C ASP A 783 11.26 29.61 -0.86
N ASN A 784 10.87 28.35 -0.57
CA ASN A 784 9.73 28.01 0.27
C ASN A 784 10.14 27.79 1.72
N ASP A 785 10.07 28.86 2.50
CA ASP A 785 10.45 28.81 3.92
C ASP A 785 9.34 28.24 4.82
N GLU A 786 8.05 28.27 4.44
CA GLU A 786 6.94 27.76 5.26
C GLU A 786 5.73 27.14 4.48
N PRO A 787 5.30 25.90 4.82
CA PRO A 787 6.08 24.92 5.57
C PRO A 787 7.27 24.50 4.70
N GLY A 788 8.47 24.49 5.26
CA GLY A 788 9.68 24.13 4.52
C GLY A 788 9.60 22.72 3.92
N ASN A 789 10.32 22.49 2.82
CA ASN A 789 10.39 21.17 2.20
C ASN A 789 11.10 20.17 3.11
N VAL A 790 10.62 18.93 3.12
CA VAL A 790 11.22 17.84 3.89
C VAL A 790 11.37 16.64 2.97
N VAL A 791 12.58 16.16 2.76
CA VAL A 791 12.85 14.92 2.02
C VAL A 791 13.82 14.10 2.86
N ARG A 792 13.34 13.04 3.51
CA ARG A 792 14.18 12.29 4.45
C ARG A 792 13.96 10.80 4.51
N ASN A 793 15.02 10.08 4.89
CA ASN A 793 15.00 8.62 5.04
C ASN A 793 14.56 7.90 3.75
N ASN A 794 14.99 8.40 2.59
CA ASN A 794 14.70 7.78 1.29
C ASN A 794 15.93 7.09 0.71
N TYR A 795 15.71 6.00 0.00
CA TYR A 795 16.73 5.33 -0.81
C TYR A 795 16.49 5.61 -2.28
N PHE A 796 17.46 6.27 -2.89
CA PHE A 796 17.44 6.78 -4.25
C PHE A 796 18.47 6.01 -5.07
N ASN A 797 18.04 5.10 -5.94
CA ASN A 797 18.93 4.35 -6.82
C ASN A 797 18.86 4.92 -8.24
N CYS A 798 19.64 5.96 -8.48
CA CYS A 798 19.72 6.63 -9.78
C CYS A 798 21.14 7.01 -10.19
N HIS A 799 21.36 7.09 -11.51
CA HIS A 799 22.62 7.52 -12.08
C HIS A 799 22.83 9.04 -11.94
N VAL A 800 21.76 9.84 -12.11
CA VAL A 800 21.81 11.29 -11.92
C VAL A 800 21.01 11.69 -10.67
N PRO A 801 21.68 12.02 -9.55
CA PRO A 801 21.01 12.38 -8.29
C PRO A 801 20.04 13.55 -8.45
N CYS A 802 20.43 14.55 -9.26
CA CYS A 802 19.67 15.79 -9.36
C CYS A 802 20.04 16.66 -10.57
N TRP A 803 19.13 17.55 -10.97
CA TRP A 803 19.40 18.64 -11.91
C TRP A 803 18.72 19.95 -11.49
N GLU A 804 19.50 21.04 -11.45
CA GLU A 804 19.03 22.41 -11.22
C GLU A 804 19.50 23.42 -12.30
N ASN A 805 18.81 24.57 -12.38
CA ASN A 805 19.08 25.62 -13.36
C ASN A 805 19.82 26.87 -12.85
N ARG A 806 20.00 27.13 -11.54
CA ARG A 806 20.86 28.28 -11.14
C ARG A 806 21.32 28.53 -9.69
N HIS A 807 20.87 27.89 -8.61
CA HIS A 807 21.23 28.43 -7.27
C HIS A 807 21.33 27.48 -6.06
N GLY A 808 20.93 26.21 -6.14
CA GLY A 808 21.15 25.21 -5.09
C GLY A 808 22.05 24.09 -5.59
N ASP A 809 22.72 23.41 -4.67
CA ASP A 809 23.47 22.21 -4.97
C ASP A 809 22.70 21.02 -4.41
N CYS A 810 21.77 20.45 -5.18
CA CYS A 810 21.17 19.14 -4.85
C CYS A 810 22.22 18.00 -4.76
N SER A 811 23.53 18.25 -4.88
CA SER A 811 24.55 17.29 -4.40
C SER A 811 24.32 16.88 -2.95
N ALA A 812 23.56 17.65 -2.16
CA ALA A 812 23.10 17.29 -0.82
C ALA A 812 22.32 15.96 -0.78
N ILE A 813 21.50 15.63 -1.81
CA ILE A 813 20.85 14.31 -1.96
C ILE A 813 21.88 13.17 -1.90
N ALA A 814 23.10 13.43 -2.38
CA ALA A 814 24.20 12.47 -2.43
C ALA A 814 25.26 12.67 -1.32
N THR A 815 25.34 13.83 -0.66
CA THR A 815 26.55 14.20 0.13
C THR A 815 26.33 14.98 1.43
N GLN A 816 25.13 15.48 1.78
CA GLN A 816 24.97 16.25 3.03
C GLN A 816 23.52 16.40 3.53
N ASP A 817 23.36 16.42 4.86
CA ASP A 817 22.14 16.89 5.53
C ASP A 817 22.11 18.43 5.47
N ASP A 818 21.16 19.03 4.74
CA ASP A 818 21.04 20.48 4.54
C ASP A 818 19.78 21.10 5.15
N GLY A 819 19.00 20.29 5.87
CA GLY A 819 17.74 20.68 6.52
C GLY A 819 16.50 20.42 5.66
N VAL A 820 16.62 20.39 4.33
CA VAL A 820 15.57 19.92 3.42
C VAL A 820 15.76 18.44 3.17
N PHE A 821 16.96 18.04 2.76
CA PHE A 821 17.39 16.67 2.60
C PHE A 821 18.05 16.19 3.88
N SER A 822 17.56 15.09 4.44
CA SER A 822 18.21 14.47 5.60
C SER A 822 18.13 12.95 5.61
N SER A 823 19.22 12.28 6.01
CA SER A 823 19.27 10.80 6.12
C SER A 823 18.84 10.04 4.84
N ASN A 824 18.93 10.67 3.66
CA ASN A 824 18.70 10.00 2.39
C ASN A 824 19.97 9.25 1.97
N ARG A 825 19.80 8.15 1.24
CA ARG A 825 20.89 7.41 0.63
C ARG A 825 20.73 7.38 -0.87
N THR A 826 21.76 7.83 -1.58
CA THR A 826 21.80 7.79 -3.04
C THR A 826 22.82 6.76 -3.51
N LEU A 827 22.40 5.87 -4.39
CA LEU A 827 23.17 4.77 -4.96
C LEU A 827 23.16 4.88 -6.48
N ASP A 828 24.32 4.76 -7.14
CA ASP A 828 24.39 4.79 -8.60
C ASP A 828 24.25 3.36 -9.18
N PRO A 829 23.13 3.02 -9.86
CA PRO A 829 22.89 1.68 -10.39
C PRO A 829 23.84 1.28 -11.53
N THR A 830 24.63 2.23 -12.07
CA THR A 830 25.70 1.97 -13.04
C THR A 830 27.00 1.50 -12.38
N VAL A 831 27.13 1.67 -11.05
CA VAL A 831 28.29 1.22 -10.27
C VAL A 831 28.02 -0.16 -9.67
N GLN A 832 28.95 -1.09 -9.88
CA GLN A 832 28.84 -2.45 -9.37
C GLN A 832 28.72 -2.46 -7.83
N GLY A 833 27.68 -3.10 -7.31
CA GLY A 833 27.40 -3.19 -5.87
C GLY A 833 26.61 -2.00 -5.29
N GLN A 834 26.23 -1.00 -6.10
CA GLN A 834 25.39 0.13 -5.68
C GLN A 834 24.00 0.04 -6.33
N ARG A 835 23.29 -1.06 -6.04
CA ARG A 835 21.93 -1.30 -6.56
C ARG A 835 20.96 -1.56 -5.42
N VAL A 836 19.76 -1.01 -5.57
CA VAL A 836 18.60 -1.42 -4.81
C VAL A 836 17.95 -2.56 -5.59
N SER A 837 17.94 -3.75 -4.99
CA SER A 837 17.23 -4.89 -5.55
C SER A 837 15.85 -5.02 -4.91
N LEU A 838 14.85 -5.23 -5.74
CA LEU A 838 13.51 -5.65 -5.34
C LEU A 838 13.31 -7.07 -5.86
N VAL A 839 12.50 -7.87 -5.17
CA VAL A 839 12.42 -9.33 -5.41
C VAL A 839 12.21 -9.65 -6.89
N ARG A 840 11.09 -9.21 -7.50
CA ARG A 840 10.80 -9.42 -8.92
C ARG A 840 9.88 -8.32 -9.48
N PRO A 841 10.34 -7.05 -9.51
CA PRO A 841 9.49 -5.89 -9.79
C PRO A 841 8.98 -5.83 -11.24
N GLU A 842 9.62 -6.55 -12.17
CA GLU A 842 9.29 -6.54 -13.60
C GLU A 842 8.68 -7.86 -14.08
N SER A 843 8.36 -8.77 -13.15
CA SER A 843 7.71 -10.04 -13.48
C SER A 843 6.22 -9.88 -13.80
N ARG A 844 5.58 -10.95 -14.28
CA ARG A 844 4.14 -10.97 -14.61
C ARG A 844 3.22 -10.93 -13.38
N ALA A 845 3.76 -11.27 -12.21
CA ALA A 845 3.15 -11.04 -10.91
C ALA A 845 4.19 -10.29 -10.06
N PRO A 846 4.33 -8.97 -10.27
CA PRO A 846 5.38 -8.17 -9.65
C PRO A 846 5.41 -8.34 -8.14
N ASP A 847 6.62 -8.51 -7.61
CA ASP A 847 6.90 -8.44 -6.18
C ASP A 847 7.82 -7.24 -5.95
N PHE A 848 7.28 -6.23 -5.28
CA PHE A 848 7.93 -4.94 -5.06
C PHE A 848 8.63 -4.85 -3.71
N ARG A 849 8.69 -5.95 -2.95
CA ARG A 849 9.41 -5.97 -1.68
C ARG A 849 10.92 -5.78 -1.93
N PRO A 850 11.62 -5.02 -1.08
CA PRO A 850 13.07 -4.94 -1.17
C PRO A 850 13.68 -6.32 -0.85
N GLU A 851 14.71 -6.72 -1.60
CA GLU A 851 15.50 -7.91 -1.27
C GLU A 851 16.33 -7.64 0.00
N ASP A 852 16.68 -8.73 0.72
CA ASP A 852 17.47 -8.69 1.95
C ASP A 852 18.86 -8.08 1.69
N PHE A 853 18.92 -6.76 1.80
CA PHE A 853 20.12 -5.97 1.88
C PHE A 853 20.27 -5.48 3.32
N GLU A 854 21.48 -5.20 3.80
CA GLU A 854 21.70 -4.54 5.08
C GLU A 854 21.27 -3.06 4.97
N TRP A 855 19.96 -2.83 4.91
CA TRP A 855 19.37 -1.55 5.15
C TRP A 855 19.62 -1.24 6.64
N GLY A 856 20.48 -0.27 6.94
CA GLY A 856 20.89 0.04 8.32
C GLY A 856 19.70 0.29 9.26
N PRO A 857 19.93 0.46 10.58
CA PRO A 857 18.86 0.56 11.56
C PRO A 857 17.83 1.63 11.17
N HIS A 858 16.61 1.18 10.86
CA HIS A 858 15.49 2.05 10.53
C HIS A 858 14.79 2.49 11.80
N THR A 859 14.94 3.77 12.16
CA THR A 859 14.08 4.37 13.17
C THR A 859 12.71 4.56 12.54
N GLY A 860 11.71 3.81 13.00
CA GLY A 860 10.33 3.96 12.55
C GLY A 860 9.92 5.44 12.57
N ILE A 861 9.37 5.92 11.47
CA ILE A 861 8.79 7.26 11.45
C ILE A 861 7.44 7.13 12.14
N ASN A 862 7.20 7.96 13.17
CA ASN A 862 5.89 8.12 13.80
C ASN A 862 5.27 9.43 13.29
N PRO A 863 4.74 9.45 12.06
CA PRO A 863 4.03 10.61 11.58
C PRO A 863 2.65 10.61 12.28
N GLY A 864 2.27 11.67 12.98
CA GLY A 864 0.96 11.72 13.62
C GLY A 864 -0.20 11.85 12.61
N GLY A 865 -1.41 11.48 13.01
CA GLY A 865 -2.64 11.72 12.23
C GLY A 865 -2.93 10.63 11.19
N PHE A 866 -3.13 11.02 9.92
CA PHE A 866 -3.50 10.10 8.82
C PHE A 866 -2.38 9.11 8.47
N LEU A 867 -1.13 9.57 8.53
CA LEU A 867 0.03 8.74 8.26
C LEU A 867 0.22 7.78 9.44
N GLN A 868 0.35 6.49 9.17
CA GLN A 868 0.53 5.46 10.19
C GLN A 868 2.02 5.16 10.42
N PRO A 869 2.45 4.77 11.63
CA PRO A 869 3.81 4.29 11.83
C PRO A 869 4.13 3.08 10.96
N ALA A 870 5.35 3.03 10.42
CA ALA A 870 5.84 1.90 9.66
C ALA A 870 7.26 1.53 10.12
N ALA A 871 7.45 0.26 10.48
CA ALA A 871 8.74 -0.29 10.94
C ALA A 871 9.65 -0.77 9.80
N TYR A 872 9.24 -0.55 8.54
CA TYR A 872 9.96 -1.00 7.35
C TYR A 872 10.08 0.14 6.33
N LEU A 873 11.08 0.05 5.46
CA LEU A 873 11.32 1.01 4.38
C LEU A 873 10.40 0.73 3.18
N GLY A 874 9.89 1.81 2.55
CA GLY A 874 9.07 1.72 1.36
C GLY A 874 7.61 1.33 1.64
N ALA A 875 6.90 0.86 0.61
CA ALA A 875 5.46 0.61 0.65
C ALA A 875 5.07 -0.79 1.16
N LEU A 876 6.01 -1.74 1.24
CA LEU A 876 5.76 -3.15 1.59
C LEU A 876 6.73 -3.65 2.65
N ALA A 877 6.24 -4.45 3.59
CA ALA A 877 7.08 -5.13 4.58
C ALA A 877 7.77 -6.35 3.95
N THR A 878 9.01 -6.64 4.36
CA THR A 878 9.83 -7.74 3.80
C THR A 878 9.49 -9.11 4.38
N GLN A 879 9.04 -9.18 5.64
CA GLN A 879 8.88 -10.43 6.41
C GLN A 879 7.44 -11.02 6.42
N ILE A 880 6.55 -10.54 5.53
CA ILE A 880 5.16 -11.05 5.44
C ILE A 880 4.98 -11.94 4.21
N GLU A 881 4.30 -13.08 4.38
CA GLU A 881 4.00 -14.00 3.28
C GLU A 881 2.99 -13.42 2.27
N ARG A 882 2.10 -12.54 2.72
CA ARG A 882 1.09 -11.84 1.91
C ARG A 882 1.10 -10.35 2.22
N ASP A 883 1.19 -9.54 1.18
CA ASP A 883 1.16 -8.09 1.29
C ASP A 883 -0.20 -7.48 0.96
N TRP A 884 -0.36 -6.16 1.10
CA TRP A 884 -1.63 -5.48 0.86
C TRP A 884 -2.07 -5.45 -0.62
N THR A 885 -1.17 -5.76 -1.56
CA THR A 885 -1.46 -5.88 -3.01
C THR A 885 -1.94 -7.27 -3.40
N SER A 886 -1.74 -8.26 -2.53
CA SER A 886 -2.05 -9.67 -2.79
C SER A 886 -3.57 -9.90 -2.87
N GLY A 887 -4.00 -10.78 -3.79
CA GLY A 887 -5.36 -11.32 -3.84
C GLY A 887 -6.39 -10.54 -4.67
N TRP A 888 -6.20 -9.23 -4.89
CA TRP A 888 -7.19 -8.38 -5.57
C TRP A 888 -6.65 -7.59 -6.75
N THR A 889 -5.34 -7.43 -6.85
CA THR A 889 -4.70 -6.68 -7.95
C THR A 889 -4.64 -7.50 -9.24
N ASN A 890 -4.60 -6.81 -10.37
CA ASN A 890 -4.52 -7.40 -11.71
C ASN A 890 -3.23 -6.98 -12.41
N PHE A 891 -2.35 -7.94 -12.69
CA PHE A 891 -1.11 -7.71 -13.44
C PHE A 891 -1.13 -8.38 -14.82
N ASP A 892 -2.23 -9.06 -15.17
CA ASP A 892 -2.30 -9.89 -16.36
C ASP A 892 -2.15 -9.08 -17.64
N ARG A 893 -1.33 -9.62 -18.55
CA ARG A 893 -1.65 -9.55 -19.97
C ARG A 893 -2.09 -10.94 -20.40
N LEU A 894 -3.29 -10.98 -20.97
CA LEU A 894 -3.97 -12.08 -21.65
C LEU A 894 -4.91 -12.89 -20.75
N ASP A 895 -6.16 -12.42 -20.69
CA ASP A 895 -7.32 -13.22 -20.27
C ASP A 895 -7.21 -14.64 -20.85
N GLY A 896 -7.37 -15.67 -20.02
CA GLY A 896 -7.33 -17.07 -20.44
C GLY A 896 -5.95 -17.73 -20.50
N LEU A 897 -4.87 -17.09 -20.01
CA LEU A 897 -3.57 -17.74 -19.87
C LEU A 897 -3.60 -18.79 -18.74
N ILE A 898 -3.42 -20.07 -19.08
CA ILE A 898 -3.40 -21.21 -18.14
C ILE A 898 -2.01 -21.37 -17.52
N ALA A 899 -0.97 -21.24 -18.34
CA ALA A 899 0.39 -21.45 -17.90
C ALA A 899 1.35 -20.58 -18.70
N HIS A 900 2.31 -20.00 -18.00
CA HIS A 900 3.46 -19.36 -18.62
C HIS A 900 4.74 -19.85 -17.97
N VAL A 901 5.61 -20.46 -18.75
CA VAL A 901 6.88 -21.00 -18.26
C VAL A 901 7.98 -20.02 -18.62
N GLY A 902 8.39 -19.25 -17.61
CA GLY A 902 9.63 -18.47 -17.65
C GLY A 902 10.81 -19.39 -17.42
N MET A 903 11.87 -19.20 -18.19
CA MET A 903 13.00 -20.14 -18.23
C MET A 903 14.30 -19.53 -17.63
N ASP A 904 14.24 -18.80 -16.50
CA ASP A 904 15.40 -18.05 -15.93
C ASP A 904 16.47 -18.90 -15.17
N GLY A 905 17.67 -18.31 -15.01
CA GLY A 905 19.04 -18.88 -14.83
C GLY A 905 19.51 -19.70 -13.60
N ASP A 906 20.80 -20.02 -13.68
CA ASP A 906 21.90 -20.44 -12.78
C ASP A 906 21.82 -21.60 -11.77
N ASP A 907 20.66 -21.98 -11.22
CA ASP A 907 20.60 -23.03 -10.20
C ASP A 907 19.91 -24.30 -10.68
N GLU A 908 20.59 -25.45 -10.70
CA GLU A 908 20.04 -26.76 -11.18
C GLU A 908 18.74 -27.19 -10.46
N ALA A 909 18.39 -26.57 -9.33
CA ALA A 909 17.15 -26.81 -8.57
C ALA A 909 16.03 -25.77 -8.81
N ALA A 910 16.31 -24.61 -9.41
CA ALA A 910 15.36 -23.52 -9.66
C ALA A 910 14.83 -23.48 -11.12
N LEU A 911 15.23 -24.46 -11.94
CA LEU A 911 15.02 -24.46 -13.38
C LEU A 911 13.55 -24.73 -13.78
N LEU A 912 12.95 -23.73 -14.41
CA LEU A 912 11.58 -23.66 -14.93
C LEU A 912 10.51 -23.50 -13.83
N HIS A 913 10.10 -22.26 -13.60
CA HIS A 913 8.92 -21.96 -12.80
C HIS A 913 7.76 -21.55 -13.70
N GLU A 914 6.60 -22.16 -13.47
CA GLU A 914 5.35 -21.76 -14.09
C GLU A 914 4.88 -20.48 -13.37
N GLN A 915 4.91 -19.34 -14.05
CA GLN A 915 4.76 -18.01 -13.47
C GLN A 915 3.37 -17.74 -12.88
N THR A 916 2.35 -18.55 -13.21
CA THR A 916 1.03 -18.44 -12.56
C THR A 916 0.97 -19.19 -11.22
N GLY A 917 1.99 -20.00 -10.89
CA GLY A 917 2.09 -20.77 -9.65
C GLY A 917 1.07 -21.91 -9.52
N ARG A 918 0.32 -22.22 -10.58
CA ARG A 918 -0.80 -23.18 -10.54
C ARG A 918 -0.39 -24.61 -10.81
N HIS A 919 0.67 -24.81 -11.62
CA HIS A 919 1.07 -26.13 -12.07
C HIS A 919 2.58 -26.35 -11.90
N PRO A 920 3.03 -27.09 -10.88
CA PRO A 920 4.44 -27.35 -10.68
C PRO A 920 5.02 -28.11 -11.87
N LEU A 921 6.21 -27.68 -12.31
CA LEU A 921 6.93 -28.22 -13.47
C LEU A 921 8.18 -28.96 -12.98
N SER A 922 8.44 -30.14 -13.53
CA SER A 922 9.62 -30.96 -13.18
C SER A 922 10.44 -31.27 -14.42
N LEU A 923 11.78 -31.31 -14.27
CA LEU A 923 12.70 -31.60 -15.36
C LEU A 923 13.09 -33.07 -15.42
N SER A 924 13.06 -33.65 -16.62
CA SER A 924 13.59 -34.98 -16.90
C SER A 924 15.04 -34.88 -17.41
N GLY A 925 15.99 -34.61 -16.50
CA GLY A 925 17.45 -34.57 -16.75
C GLY A 925 18.04 -33.16 -16.92
N PRO A 926 19.39 -33.01 -17.00
CA PRO A 926 20.03 -31.69 -17.02
C PRO A 926 19.62 -30.90 -18.27
N THR A 927 19.28 -29.62 -18.23
CA THR A 927 19.14 -28.79 -19.44
C THR A 927 20.33 -27.85 -19.52
N GLN A 928 20.91 -27.64 -20.71
CA GLN A 928 22.02 -26.68 -20.84
C GLN A 928 21.48 -25.29 -21.16
N GLU A 929 21.98 -24.30 -20.43
CA GLU A 929 21.83 -22.89 -20.75
C GLU A 929 22.49 -22.57 -22.10
N VAL A 930 21.91 -21.63 -22.85
CA VAL A 930 22.44 -21.21 -24.14
C VAL A 930 23.43 -20.07 -23.94
N ALA A 931 24.73 -20.37 -24.01
CA ALA A 931 25.77 -19.36 -23.80
C ALA A 931 25.67 -18.19 -24.81
N GLY A 932 25.67 -16.95 -24.28
CA GLY A 932 25.77 -15.72 -25.07
C GLY A 932 24.46 -15.00 -25.39
N LEU A 933 23.34 -15.41 -24.79
CA LEU A 933 22.10 -14.62 -24.73
C LEU A 933 21.92 -14.16 -23.27
N VAL A 934 21.61 -12.88 -23.05
CA VAL A 934 21.11 -12.42 -21.75
C VAL A 934 19.65 -12.86 -21.71
N GLY A 935 19.31 -13.94 -20.99
CA GLY A 935 17.89 -14.34 -20.83
C GLY A 935 17.59 -15.82 -20.57
N THR A 936 16.29 -16.12 -20.64
CA THR A 936 15.57 -17.34 -20.24
C THR A 936 15.76 -18.57 -21.15
N ALA A 937 16.23 -18.45 -22.39
CA ALA A 937 16.21 -19.59 -23.33
C ALA A 937 16.85 -20.91 -22.81
N ARG A 938 16.21 -22.06 -23.07
CA ARG A 938 16.71 -23.39 -22.66
C ARG A 938 16.94 -24.32 -23.84
N SER A 939 18.01 -25.10 -23.76
CA SER A 939 18.34 -26.12 -24.75
C SER A 939 17.84 -27.51 -24.36
N PHE A 940 16.98 -28.06 -25.20
CA PHE A 940 16.52 -29.45 -25.17
C PHE A 940 17.30 -30.26 -26.21
N SER A 941 18.07 -31.25 -25.76
CA SER A 941 18.80 -32.17 -26.62
C SER A 941 18.74 -33.59 -26.06
N ASN A 942 18.87 -34.59 -26.94
CA ASN A 942 18.94 -36.01 -26.57
C ASN A 942 17.73 -36.55 -25.77
N GLY A 943 16.50 -36.16 -26.11
CA GLY A 943 15.28 -36.69 -25.49
C GLY A 943 14.98 -36.15 -24.08
N ARG A 944 15.40 -34.91 -23.80
CA ARG A 944 15.13 -34.18 -22.56
C ARG A 944 13.90 -33.27 -22.72
N PHE A 945 13.06 -33.22 -21.69
CA PHE A 945 11.78 -32.49 -21.65
C PHE A 945 11.45 -32.01 -20.23
N GLY A 946 10.60 -30.99 -20.12
CA GLY A 946 9.90 -30.62 -18.89
C GLY A 946 8.52 -31.29 -18.83
N GLU A 947 8.09 -31.70 -17.63
CA GLU A 947 6.86 -32.42 -17.35
C GLU A 947 6.04 -31.71 -16.27
N PHE A 948 4.82 -31.28 -16.62
CA PHE A 948 3.88 -30.63 -15.70
C PHE A 948 3.32 -31.63 -14.68
N GLY A 949 2.93 -31.20 -13.49
CA GLY A 949 2.32 -32.06 -12.47
C GLY A 949 0.95 -32.66 -12.87
N GLU A 950 0.45 -33.60 -12.06
CA GLU A 950 -0.78 -34.37 -12.33
C GLU A 950 -2.07 -33.53 -12.41
N ALA A 951 -2.03 -32.25 -11.98
CA ALA A 951 -3.17 -31.33 -11.94
C ALA A 951 -3.30 -30.40 -13.17
N PHE A 952 -2.52 -30.61 -14.23
CA PHE A 952 -2.64 -29.79 -15.45
C PHE A 952 -4.04 -29.97 -16.10
N PRO A 953 -4.72 -28.92 -16.59
CA PRO A 953 -6.10 -29.02 -17.04
C PRO A 953 -6.30 -30.09 -18.10
N SER A 954 -7.27 -30.99 -17.89
CA SER A 954 -7.63 -31.99 -18.88
C SER A 954 -8.09 -31.32 -20.17
N LEU A 955 -7.61 -31.82 -21.32
CA LEU A 955 -8.12 -31.41 -22.63
C LEU A 955 -9.61 -31.80 -22.72
N GLY A 956 -10.48 -30.81 -22.56
CA GLY A 956 -11.90 -30.89 -22.90
C GLY A 956 -12.16 -30.38 -24.33
N PRO A 957 -13.43 -30.32 -24.76
CA PRO A 957 -13.82 -29.83 -26.09
C PRO A 957 -13.64 -28.32 -26.32
N SER A 958 -12.87 -27.62 -25.49
CA SER A 958 -12.78 -26.17 -25.44
C SER A 958 -11.63 -25.62 -26.32
N ASP A 959 -11.73 -24.35 -26.69
CA ASP A 959 -10.68 -23.63 -27.44
C ASP A 959 -9.33 -23.62 -26.72
N ARG A 960 -8.20 -23.70 -27.44
CA ARG A 960 -6.85 -23.68 -26.84
C ARG A 960 -5.83 -22.99 -27.75
N THR A 961 -4.81 -22.40 -27.16
CA THR A 961 -3.61 -21.96 -27.89
C THR A 961 -2.32 -22.34 -27.16
N ALA A 962 -1.33 -22.85 -27.88
CA ALA A 962 0.06 -22.95 -27.42
C ALA A 962 0.95 -22.02 -28.24
N GLN A 963 1.76 -21.21 -27.57
CA GLN A 963 2.66 -20.22 -28.19
C GLN A 963 4.03 -20.25 -27.52
N PHE A 964 5.11 -20.18 -28.29
CA PHE A 964 6.48 -20.17 -27.77
C PHE A 964 7.48 -19.70 -28.82
N TRP A 965 8.64 -19.21 -28.37
CA TRP A 965 9.79 -18.99 -29.23
C TRP A 965 10.55 -20.28 -29.45
N LEU A 966 10.98 -20.50 -30.68
CA LEU A 966 11.66 -21.72 -31.10
C LEU A 966 12.86 -21.39 -31.99
N LYS A 967 14.02 -21.95 -31.65
CA LYS A 967 15.21 -21.95 -32.48
C LYS A 967 15.75 -23.36 -32.63
N VAL A 968 16.01 -23.74 -33.88
CA VAL A 968 16.44 -25.09 -34.21
C VAL A 968 17.74 -25.04 -34.99
N SER A 969 18.77 -25.70 -34.46
CA SER A 969 20.13 -25.62 -35.01
C SER A 969 20.31 -26.37 -36.33
N ASP A 970 19.60 -27.48 -36.52
CA ASP A 970 19.67 -28.34 -37.72
C ASP A 970 18.41 -29.21 -37.83
N GLN A 971 18.20 -29.86 -38.97
CA GLN A 971 17.04 -30.71 -39.24
C GLN A 971 17.04 -32.00 -38.39
N PRO A 972 15.86 -32.47 -37.91
CA PRO A 972 15.77 -33.69 -37.14
C PRO A 972 16.11 -34.93 -37.97
N ASN A 973 16.94 -35.82 -37.41
CA ASN A 973 17.22 -37.12 -38.04
C ASN A 973 16.02 -38.09 -37.99
N THR A 974 14.98 -37.81 -37.19
CA THR A 974 13.73 -38.58 -37.13
C THR A 974 12.69 -38.07 -38.12
N PRO A 975 11.68 -38.89 -38.48
CA PRO A 975 10.60 -38.44 -39.36
C PRO A 975 9.79 -37.28 -38.78
N LYS A 976 9.45 -37.32 -37.48
CA LYS A 976 8.78 -36.27 -36.72
C LYS A 976 9.34 -36.27 -35.28
N ALA A 977 9.74 -35.12 -34.77
CA ALA A 977 10.20 -34.87 -33.40
C ALA A 977 9.13 -34.06 -32.64
N GLU A 978 8.93 -34.35 -31.36
CA GLU A 978 7.93 -33.67 -30.54
C GLU A 978 8.45 -32.32 -30.01
N LEU A 979 7.60 -31.27 -30.05
CA LEU A 979 7.91 -29.94 -29.50
C LEU A 979 7.22 -29.72 -28.15
N PHE A 980 5.95 -30.14 -28.06
CA PHE A 980 5.16 -30.17 -26.84
C PHE A 980 4.04 -31.20 -27.01
N SER A 981 3.54 -31.73 -25.89
CA SER A 981 2.38 -32.61 -25.89
C SER A 981 1.56 -32.44 -24.62
N PHE A 982 0.24 -32.39 -24.76
CA PHE A 982 -0.70 -32.37 -23.64
C PHE A 982 -1.64 -33.56 -23.76
N GLY A 983 -1.67 -34.45 -22.75
CA GLY A 983 -2.44 -35.71 -22.74
C GLY A 983 -1.57 -36.95 -22.49
N ARG A 984 -2.17 -38.15 -22.43
CA ARG A 984 -1.44 -39.38 -22.07
C ARG A 984 -0.54 -39.91 -23.21
N PRO A 985 0.78 -40.02 -23.00
CA PRO A 985 1.66 -40.69 -23.97
C PRO A 985 1.32 -42.18 -24.10
N GLY A 986 1.14 -42.67 -25.32
CA GLY A 986 0.99 -44.10 -25.62
C GLY A 986 -0.44 -44.60 -25.88
N ILE A 987 -1.46 -43.77 -25.71
CA ILE A 987 -2.83 -44.05 -26.18
C ILE A 987 -3.00 -43.38 -27.54
N ARG A 988 -3.21 -44.17 -28.61
CA ARG A 988 -3.47 -43.63 -29.96
C ARG A 988 -4.71 -42.72 -29.89
N GLY A 989 -4.54 -41.46 -30.26
CA GLY A 989 -5.60 -40.47 -30.42
C GLY A 989 -6.08 -39.74 -29.16
N ALA A 990 -5.18 -39.47 -28.21
CA ALA A 990 -5.52 -38.81 -26.95
C ALA A 990 -4.48 -37.75 -26.51
N TYR A 991 -4.06 -36.85 -27.39
CA TYR A 991 -3.21 -35.70 -27.03
C TYR A 991 -3.23 -34.57 -28.07
N PHE A 992 -3.00 -33.32 -27.61
CA PHE A 992 -2.74 -32.13 -28.43
C PHE A 992 -1.22 -31.95 -28.53
N ALA A 993 -0.61 -32.15 -29.71
CA ALA A 993 0.84 -32.03 -29.89
C ALA A 993 1.27 -31.30 -31.16
N GLY A 994 2.23 -30.40 -30.98
CA GLY A 994 3.02 -29.81 -32.05
C GLY A 994 4.27 -30.65 -32.34
N LEU A 995 4.57 -30.87 -33.62
CA LEU A 995 5.67 -31.70 -34.10
C LEU A 995 6.54 -30.92 -35.09
N MET A 996 7.80 -31.36 -35.24
CA MET A 996 8.73 -30.90 -36.27
C MET A 996 9.17 -32.06 -37.16
N CYS A 997 9.10 -31.89 -38.47
CA CYS A 997 9.47 -32.91 -39.44
C CYS A 997 10.96 -32.88 -39.80
N ARG A 998 11.46 -34.00 -40.37
CA ARG A 998 12.82 -34.09 -40.97
C ARG A 998 13.14 -32.95 -41.94
N SER A 999 12.14 -32.42 -42.64
CA SER A 999 12.30 -31.30 -43.56
C SER A 999 12.48 -29.94 -42.88
N GLY A 1000 12.46 -29.87 -41.54
CA GLY A 1000 12.46 -28.62 -40.76
C GLY A 1000 11.12 -27.90 -40.72
N GLN A 1001 10.06 -28.50 -41.29
CA GLN A 1001 8.70 -27.97 -41.32
C GLN A 1001 7.92 -28.37 -40.06
N LEU A 1002 6.88 -27.60 -39.72
CA LEU A 1002 5.99 -27.91 -38.61
C LEU A 1002 4.92 -28.93 -39.03
N ALA A 1003 4.41 -29.66 -38.05
CA ALA A 1003 3.31 -30.59 -38.18
C ALA A 1003 2.48 -30.60 -36.89
N PHE A 1004 1.27 -31.15 -36.95
CA PHE A 1004 0.40 -31.27 -35.79
C PHE A 1004 -0.22 -32.67 -35.75
N ASN A 1005 -0.43 -33.19 -34.55
CA ASN A 1005 -1.12 -34.45 -34.34
C ASN A 1005 -2.23 -34.29 -33.31
N GLY A 1006 -3.47 -34.60 -33.70
CA GLY A 1006 -4.61 -34.59 -32.79
C GLY A 1006 -5.81 -35.33 -33.39
N GLY A 1007 -6.04 -36.59 -32.97
CA GLY A 1007 -7.31 -37.27 -33.23
C GLY A 1007 -7.24 -38.80 -33.25
N ARG A 1008 -8.43 -39.42 -33.37
CA ARG A 1008 -8.73 -40.83 -33.05
C ARG A 1008 -8.08 -41.84 -34.00
N ASN A 1009 -7.76 -41.44 -35.24
CA ASN A 1009 -7.21 -42.27 -36.30
C ASN A 1009 -6.03 -41.59 -37.02
N GLU A 1010 -5.24 -42.34 -37.80
CA GLU A 1010 -4.07 -41.84 -38.56
C GLU A 1010 -4.39 -40.77 -39.64
N THR A 1011 -5.67 -40.37 -39.79
CA THR A 1011 -6.15 -39.31 -40.69
C THR A 1011 -6.24 -37.93 -40.06
N ASP A 1012 -6.17 -37.83 -38.72
CA ASP A 1012 -6.42 -36.59 -37.98
C ASP A 1012 -5.11 -35.89 -37.57
N SER A 1013 -4.15 -35.89 -38.48
CA SER A 1013 -2.85 -35.23 -38.30
C SER A 1013 -2.58 -34.34 -39.50
N VAL A 1014 -2.13 -33.11 -39.23
CA VAL A 1014 -1.59 -32.27 -40.30
C VAL A 1014 -0.15 -32.70 -40.54
N ASP A 1015 0.12 -33.15 -41.77
CA ASP A 1015 1.46 -33.51 -42.22
C ASP A 1015 2.38 -32.28 -42.35
N CYS A 1016 3.65 -32.49 -42.68
CA CYS A 1016 4.67 -31.45 -42.71
C CYS A 1016 4.30 -30.28 -43.63
N VAL A 1017 4.19 -29.07 -43.07
CA VAL A 1017 3.59 -27.90 -43.71
C VAL A 1017 4.40 -26.64 -43.45
N GLY A 1018 4.33 -25.70 -44.38
CA GLY A 1018 5.05 -24.43 -44.32
C GLY A 1018 6.47 -24.43 -44.84
N GLN A 1019 7.19 -23.36 -44.54
CA GLN A 1019 8.63 -23.29 -44.80
C GLN A 1019 9.40 -24.02 -43.68
N SER A 1020 10.63 -24.43 -44.00
CA SER A 1020 11.53 -24.97 -42.98
C SER A 1020 11.96 -23.85 -42.03
N ILE A 1021 11.77 -24.06 -40.74
CA ILE A 1021 12.23 -23.15 -39.66
C ILE A 1021 13.50 -23.66 -38.98
N ALA A 1022 14.12 -24.72 -39.53
CA ALA A 1022 15.43 -25.23 -39.11
C ALA A 1022 16.57 -24.46 -39.81
N ASP A 1023 16.63 -23.15 -39.59
CA ASP A 1023 17.62 -22.23 -40.19
C ASP A 1023 18.58 -21.61 -39.15
N GLY A 1024 18.45 -22.03 -37.89
CA GLY A 1024 19.22 -21.50 -36.77
C GLY A 1024 18.79 -20.12 -36.30
N GLN A 1025 17.64 -19.59 -36.74
CA GLN A 1025 17.04 -18.35 -36.23
C GLN A 1025 15.95 -18.63 -35.19
N TRP A 1026 15.55 -17.58 -34.46
CA TRP A 1026 14.39 -17.62 -33.56
C TRP A 1026 13.12 -17.32 -34.34
N HIS A 1027 12.12 -18.17 -34.16
CA HIS A 1027 10.79 -18.00 -34.74
C HIS A 1027 9.73 -18.05 -33.63
N LEU A 1028 8.71 -17.20 -33.72
CA LEU A 1028 7.54 -17.31 -32.86
C LEU A 1028 6.56 -18.30 -33.47
N VAL A 1029 6.31 -19.41 -32.78
CA VAL A 1029 5.41 -20.47 -33.24
C VAL A 1029 4.13 -20.45 -32.41
N THR A 1030 2.98 -20.42 -33.07
CA THR A 1030 1.66 -20.46 -32.40
C THR A 1030 0.78 -21.55 -33.00
N PHE A 1031 0.23 -22.44 -32.17
CA PHE A 1031 -0.78 -23.43 -32.51
C PHE A 1031 -2.11 -23.04 -31.87
N THR A 1032 -3.15 -22.79 -32.65
CA THR A 1032 -4.48 -22.46 -32.15
C THR A 1032 -5.50 -23.53 -32.53
N TYR A 1033 -6.38 -23.86 -31.59
CA TYR A 1033 -7.43 -24.86 -31.70
C TYR A 1033 -8.75 -24.22 -31.31
N ARG A 1034 -9.67 -24.04 -32.26
CA ARG A 1034 -10.96 -23.37 -32.04
C ARG A 1034 -12.12 -24.31 -32.33
N GLN A 1035 -13.05 -24.43 -31.38
CA GLN A 1035 -14.28 -25.17 -31.53
C GLN A 1035 -15.17 -24.53 -32.58
N LEU A 1036 -15.61 -25.35 -33.53
CA LEU A 1036 -16.75 -25.07 -34.39
C LEU A 1036 -17.89 -26.01 -33.99
N ASN A 1037 -19.06 -25.88 -34.62
CA ASN A 1037 -20.27 -26.63 -34.24
C ASN A 1037 -20.06 -28.15 -34.06
N VAL A 1038 -19.41 -28.83 -35.03
CA VAL A 1038 -19.19 -30.30 -35.00
C VAL A 1038 -17.72 -30.71 -35.14
N ASN A 1039 -16.86 -29.80 -35.60
CA ASN A 1039 -15.43 -30.00 -35.86
C ASN A 1039 -14.64 -28.85 -35.21
N TYR A 1040 -13.31 -28.87 -35.35
CA TYR A 1040 -12.44 -27.83 -34.83
C TYR A 1040 -11.56 -27.26 -35.93
N ARG A 1041 -11.29 -25.96 -35.85
CA ARG A 1041 -10.30 -25.30 -36.72
C ARG A 1041 -8.95 -25.33 -36.02
N LEU A 1042 -7.95 -25.90 -36.69
CA LEU A 1042 -6.56 -25.85 -36.29
C LEU A 1042 -5.83 -24.83 -37.16
N ALA A 1043 -5.18 -23.86 -36.55
CA ALA A 1043 -4.30 -22.93 -37.24
C ALA A 1043 -2.89 -22.93 -36.66
N ILE A 1044 -1.89 -22.90 -37.54
CA ILE A 1044 -0.47 -22.79 -37.15
C ILE A 1044 0.09 -21.52 -37.76
N TYR A 1045 0.72 -20.70 -36.93
CA TYR A 1045 1.38 -19.46 -37.32
C TYR A 1045 2.87 -19.54 -37.03
N VAL A 1046 3.67 -18.97 -37.93
CA VAL A 1046 5.11 -18.76 -37.77
C VAL A 1046 5.38 -17.29 -38.06
N ASP A 1047 5.95 -16.57 -37.10
CA ASP A 1047 6.36 -15.16 -37.24
C ASP A 1047 5.23 -14.19 -37.66
N ASP A 1048 3.99 -14.47 -37.25
CA ASP A 1048 2.74 -13.79 -37.66
C ASP A 1048 2.09 -14.30 -38.96
N GLU A 1049 2.77 -15.13 -39.75
CA GLU A 1049 2.23 -15.69 -40.97
C GLU A 1049 1.45 -16.98 -40.71
N LEU A 1050 0.21 -17.05 -41.22
CA LEU A 1050 -0.60 -18.26 -41.19
C LEU A 1050 0.00 -19.31 -42.15
N VAL A 1051 0.48 -20.41 -41.58
CA VAL A 1051 1.11 -21.50 -42.32
C VAL A 1051 0.13 -22.65 -42.58
N VAL A 1052 -0.78 -22.88 -41.64
CA VAL A 1052 -1.79 -23.95 -41.70
C VAL A 1052 -3.12 -23.41 -41.26
N ASP A 1053 -4.17 -23.80 -41.97
CA ASP A 1053 -5.56 -23.60 -41.60
C ASP A 1053 -6.34 -24.84 -42.03
N ASP A 1054 -6.61 -25.73 -41.08
CA ASP A 1054 -7.24 -27.02 -41.35
C ASP A 1054 -8.40 -27.29 -40.38
N THR A 1055 -9.25 -28.25 -40.74
CA THR A 1055 -10.38 -28.69 -39.92
C THR A 1055 -10.16 -30.11 -39.43
N ILE A 1056 -10.19 -30.31 -38.11
CA ILE A 1056 -9.96 -31.61 -37.47
C ILE A 1056 -11.15 -32.03 -36.61
N ASP A 1057 -11.27 -33.34 -36.37
CA ASP A 1057 -12.34 -33.92 -35.56
C ASP A 1057 -12.19 -33.58 -34.06
N PRO A 1058 -13.28 -33.65 -33.27
CA PRO A 1058 -13.22 -33.44 -31.82
C PRO A 1058 -12.26 -34.37 -31.08
N LEU A 1059 -11.45 -33.80 -30.17
CA LEU A 1059 -10.68 -34.57 -29.20
C LEU A 1059 -11.65 -35.20 -28.16
N ASN A 1060 -11.40 -36.43 -27.70
CA ASN A 1060 -12.19 -37.06 -26.63
C ASN A 1060 -11.94 -36.39 -25.27
N GLU A 1061 -12.90 -36.48 -24.32
CA GLU A 1061 -12.63 -36.18 -22.90
C GLU A 1061 -11.47 -37.06 -22.39
N ILE A 1062 -10.39 -36.42 -21.94
CA ILE A 1062 -9.13 -37.09 -21.59
C ILE A 1062 -8.98 -37.16 -20.06
N GLY A 1063 -9.02 -38.37 -19.51
CA GLY A 1063 -8.62 -38.63 -18.12
C GLY A 1063 -7.11 -38.78 -17.94
N GLY A 1064 -6.47 -37.80 -17.27
CA GLY A 1064 -5.27 -37.89 -16.43
C GLY A 1064 -3.87 -37.83 -17.07
N ASN A 1065 -2.93 -37.13 -16.42
CA ASN A 1065 -1.46 -37.26 -16.47
C ASN A 1065 -0.69 -36.76 -17.73
N PRO A 1066 0.58 -36.33 -17.59
CA PRO A 1066 1.01 -34.92 -17.57
C PRO A 1066 1.34 -34.28 -18.93
N GLY A 1067 1.23 -32.95 -19.01
CA GLY A 1067 1.71 -32.15 -20.15
C GLY A 1067 3.23 -32.08 -20.21
N ARG A 1068 3.78 -31.88 -21.41
CA ARG A 1068 5.23 -31.87 -21.68
C ARG A 1068 5.64 -30.78 -22.66
N ILE A 1069 6.84 -30.25 -22.45
CA ILE A 1069 7.52 -29.30 -23.35
C ILE A 1069 8.96 -29.77 -23.61
N GLY A 1070 9.42 -29.63 -24.86
CA GLY A 1070 10.75 -30.06 -25.28
C GLY A 1070 10.77 -31.40 -26.04
N SER A 1071 11.96 -32.01 -26.15
CA SER A 1071 12.22 -33.19 -26.99
C SER A 1071 11.83 -34.50 -26.27
N GLY A 1072 10.94 -35.30 -26.86
CA GLY A 1072 10.35 -36.48 -26.21
C GLY A 1072 11.30 -37.68 -25.99
N ARG A 1073 10.88 -38.65 -25.14
CA ARG A 1073 11.68 -39.86 -24.79
C ARG A 1073 12.08 -40.75 -25.96
N ASN A 1074 11.34 -40.72 -27.08
CA ASN A 1074 11.62 -41.57 -28.25
C ASN A 1074 12.62 -40.93 -29.23
N ASP A 1075 13.11 -39.73 -28.90
CA ASP A 1075 13.92 -38.86 -29.76
C ASP A 1075 15.42 -38.86 -29.42
N ILE A 1076 15.83 -39.80 -28.57
CA ILE A 1076 17.22 -40.13 -28.23
C ILE A 1076 18.01 -40.50 -29.50
N ASN A 1077 18.99 -39.66 -29.87
CA ASN A 1077 19.92 -39.72 -31.03
C ASN A 1077 19.58 -38.82 -32.24
N GLN A 1078 19.10 -37.60 -32.01
CA GLN A 1078 18.61 -36.76 -33.10
C GLN A 1078 19.61 -35.81 -33.77
N GLY A 1079 20.80 -35.55 -33.20
CA GLY A 1079 21.84 -34.77 -33.88
C GLY A 1079 21.54 -33.28 -34.12
N PHE A 1080 20.40 -32.76 -33.62
CA PHE A 1080 20.08 -31.34 -33.60
C PHE A 1080 19.77 -30.88 -32.17
N THR A 1081 19.85 -29.57 -31.97
CA THR A 1081 19.57 -28.89 -30.72
C THR A 1081 18.31 -28.04 -30.89
N LEU A 1082 17.36 -28.23 -29.99
CA LEU A 1082 16.15 -27.43 -29.90
C LEU A 1082 16.30 -26.42 -28.76
N GLN A 1083 16.10 -25.15 -29.06
CA GLN A 1083 16.09 -24.08 -28.08
C GLN A 1083 14.68 -23.51 -28.03
N MET A 1084 14.10 -23.44 -26.83
CA MET A 1084 12.78 -22.85 -26.61
C MET A 1084 12.88 -21.74 -25.59
N ASP A 1085 11.97 -20.79 -25.71
CA ASP A 1085 11.77 -19.74 -24.75
C ASP A 1085 10.28 -19.37 -24.64
N GLU A 1086 9.91 -18.77 -23.51
CA GLU A 1086 8.62 -18.08 -23.36
C GLU A 1086 7.39 -18.94 -23.70
N PHE A 1087 7.31 -20.17 -23.15
CA PHE A 1087 6.21 -21.08 -23.43
C PHE A 1087 4.90 -20.63 -22.75
N ARG A 1088 3.83 -20.47 -23.53
CA ARG A 1088 2.51 -20.01 -23.08
C ARG A 1088 1.41 -20.96 -23.54
N TYR A 1089 0.47 -21.24 -22.64
CA TYR A 1089 -0.70 -22.05 -22.91
C TYR A 1089 -1.98 -21.34 -22.49
N PHE A 1090 -2.94 -21.23 -23.39
CA PHE A 1090 -4.20 -20.50 -23.20
C PHE A 1090 -5.41 -21.44 -23.23
N ASP A 1091 -6.44 -21.14 -22.42
CA ASP A 1091 -7.75 -21.81 -22.40
C ASP A 1091 -8.71 -21.30 -23.48
N ARG A 1092 -8.20 -20.49 -24.42
CA ARG A 1092 -8.92 -19.92 -25.56
C ARG A 1092 -8.05 -19.89 -26.82
N ALA A 1093 -8.69 -19.65 -27.97
CA ALA A 1093 -8.01 -19.56 -29.26
C ALA A 1093 -7.67 -18.10 -29.60
N LEU A 1094 -6.37 -17.77 -29.60
CA LEU A 1094 -5.86 -16.46 -30.00
C LEU A 1094 -6.21 -16.11 -31.45
N ASP A 1095 -6.52 -14.85 -31.72
CA ASP A 1095 -6.72 -14.31 -33.07
C ASP A 1095 -5.41 -13.82 -33.74
N LEU A 1096 -5.48 -13.49 -35.03
CA LEU A 1096 -4.29 -13.07 -35.79
C LEU A 1096 -3.72 -11.73 -35.31
N GLY A 1097 -4.57 -10.82 -34.81
CA GLY A 1097 -4.11 -9.54 -34.25
C GLY A 1097 -3.31 -9.74 -32.96
N GLU A 1098 -3.74 -10.69 -32.12
CA GLU A 1098 -3.04 -11.11 -30.90
C GLU A 1098 -1.67 -11.71 -31.18
N ILE A 1099 -1.61 -12.64 -32.14
CA ILE A 1099 -0.38 -13.33 -32.54
C ILE A 1099 0.61 -12.32 -33.12
N ARG A 1100 0.14 -11.45 -34.01
CA ARG A 1100 0.96 -10.41 -34.62
C ARG A 1100 1.51 -9.42 -33.60
N ARG A 1101 0.72 -9.07 -32.59
CA ARG A 1101 1.17 -8.18 -31.53
C ARG A 1101 2.19 -8.83 -30.61
N SER A 1102 2.01 -10.11 -30.28
CA SER A 1102 2.99 -10.90 -29.51
C SER A 1102 4.34 -10.94 -30.24
N TYR A 1103 4.31 -11.21 -31.55
CA TYR A 1103 5.49 -11.18 -32.40
C TYR A 1103 6.18 -9.81 -32.46
N MET A 1104 5.41 -8.74 -32.62
CA MET A 1104 5.96 -7.39 -32.76
C MET A 1104 6.53 -6.81 -31.46
N LEU A 1105 5.90 -7.09 -30.31
CA LEU A 1105 6.35 -6.58 -29.01
C LEU A 1105 7.64 -7.26 -28.55
N GLU A 1106 7.79 -8.55 -28.82
CA GLU A 1106 8.93 -9.35 -28.34
C GLU A 1106 10.13 -9.32 -29.29
N ARG A 1107 9.93 -8.91 -30.55
CA ARG A 1107 11.02 -8.61 -31.49
C ARG A 1107 11.69 -7.25 -31.24
N MET A 1108 11.07 -6.39 -30.40
CA MET A 1108 11.57 -5.06 -30.07
C MET A 1108 12.54 -5.04 -28.88
N ASP A 1109 12.86 -6.19 -28.29
CA ASP A 1109 13.90 -6.35 -27.28
C ASP A 1109 15.15 -7.00 -27.93
N PRO A 1110 16.24 -6.25 -28.19
CA PRO A 1110 17.48 -6.80 -28.76
C PRO A 1110 18.26 -7.70 -27.81
#